data_AF-A0A9P1GRB0-F1
#
_entry.id   AF-A0A9P1GRB0-F1
#
_cell.length_a   1.000
_cell.length_b   1.000
_cell.length_c   1.000
_cell.angle_alpha   90.00
_cell.angle_beta   90.00
_cell.angle_gamma   90.00
#
_symmetry.space_group_name_H-M   'P 1'
#
loop_
_entity.id
_entity.type
_entity.pdbx_description
1 polymer ?
#
loop_
_entity_poly.entity_id
_entity_poly.type
_entity_poly.pdbx_seq_one_letter_code
_entity_poly.pdbx_strand_id
1 'polypeptide(L)'
;MDTEASDVRPVRKSSQDGSEAAASDDKEFEEELEREEEDEEYKQLKEQFMREQTFNFSRVVSGTRLHFRPDVKEIPEATVHHLRGYVEQAKALGVIAAIAVNTHVDLVKQIAAEAEPNLTLHVLHVPCWGAFVPALNALLNFAQSKGAKYILYQSLEVCCSRDVLQRIMDHHDSDTLVVGPVLDGHKFRPGERILDGRSSPWNTLALWSVRKLALTGFLCIADGLPDVPPSLNAADGLGMLEAMNMPEGSAPMGSDSWWSGEDYPSFGFSRQMTTQKQAVPAGVEEVTAIALLQHLHGSDRARAVLLQLPDHLEAQMSWAANWGKDEARKKWHKYKMASKVARPAAQLQELFKFHNVPSSGSLASQGKETKFAGEASDCFQLLRRRRRPESAEEEQEHQDDHDKDDKDDHAQHGPMHVGKVMHYGESIMPPLRVDWICLVLCLIFYINSTSVLATAFSWMNTKGPGQLDRKDVGLVALLIGGVYVPMPLSLWLTRTVTVRFGHRYGLLLFLFFQLLGHLITVCGQAIAPTTVWPVMLARLVHGLGSGILFQTRHILAIMSTNDNHTKIQTWIFFTGDLGLAIGALFPVMLFTISGGNLPKEAPELIPSAVSLCIEVVVMLWVGSVFPSRLVGLPEGVRYTDWTAKGRRRAKLAESDRKFRFTVWVSGTTRIFVQSAMVPVVALSMRDANWTGNYRQTLAVASMFLMPLPFEAIAGSVSCSCGPRQAQDGTTVSKIISGAIGGAALLVAGLQPKNIANDGDGELLTLLSRIFELGILMIALGMAAPFNAAKLYQQKDAEHSIVVLEWLKAYIGRLLGPFCAVLLYSFLGYGPVLAVLALATAVVTLTA
;
A
#
# COMPACT_ATOMS: atom_id res chain seq x y z
N MET A 1 -65.81 42.99 -21.46
CA MET A 1 -65.21 41.68 -21.13
C MET A 1 -64.01 41.99 -20.24
N ASP A 2 -64.18 42.29 -18.95
CA ASP A 2 -65.02 41.66 -17.87
C ASP A 2 -64.34 40.36 -17.40
N THR A 3 -64.15 40.03 -16.12
CA THR A 3 -64.48 40.66 -14.79
C THR A 3 -63.59 39.99 -13.72
N GLU A 4 -63.08 40.66 -12.66
CA GLU A 4 -63.65 40.80 -11.28
C GLU A 4 -64.04 39.50 -10.54
N ALA A 5 -63.94 39.36 -9.19
CA ALA A 5 -63.23 40.12 -8.12
C ALA A 5 -63.41 39.43 -6.71
N SER A 6 -62.80 40.00 -5.64
CA SER A 6 -63.40 40.18 -4.27
C SER A 6 -63.49 38.95 -3.30
N ASP A 7 -63.72 39.02 -1.96
CA ASP A 7 -63.72 40.05 -0.86
C ASP A 7 -63.87 39.35 0.54
N VAL A 8 -63.75 39.92 1.79
CA VAL A 8 -62.97 41.05 2.38
C VAL A 8 -63.15 41.19 3.93
N ARG A 9 -62.08 41.60 4.69
CA ARG A 9 -62.11 42.33 6.02
C ARG A 9 -62.76 41.64 7.26
N PRO A 10 -62.89 42.27 8.49
CA PRO A 10 -62.55 43.62 9.06
C PRO A 10 -61.53 43.62 10.26
N VAL A 11 -61.00 44.69 10.90
CA VAL A 11 -61.08 46.20 10.92
C VAL A 11 -61.77 46.89 12.14
N ARG A 12 -61.00 47.51 13.08
CA ARG A 12 -61.36 48.74 13.88
C ARG A 12 -60.25 49.32 14.83
N LYS A 13 -60.00 50.65 14.72
CA LYS A 13 -59.82 51.78 15.73
C LYS A 13 -59.04 51.60 17.08
N SER A 14 -58.42 52.61 17.75
CA SER A 14 -58.21 54.09 17.54
C SER A 14 -57.27 54.76 18.60
N SER A 15 -56.83 56.02 18.36
CA SER A 15 -56.46 57.12 19.35
C SER A 15 -55.26 56.91 20.30
N GLN A 16 -54.52 57.92 20.85
CA GLN A 16 -54.47 59.41 20.74
C GLN A 16 -53.06 59.93 21.21
N ASP A 17 -52.78 61.24 21.03
CA ASP A 17 -51.87 62.21 21.71
C ASP A 17 -50.73 61.75 22.67
N GLY A 18 -49.59 62.44 22.85
CA GLY A 18 -49.07 63.71 22.29
C GLY A 18 -47.98 64.33 23.19
N SER A 19 -47.26 65.36 22.72
CA SER A 19 -46.30 66.23 23.46
C SER A 19 -45.06 65.59 24.12
N GLU A 20 -43.86 65.86 23.58
CA GLU A 20 -42.75 66.50 24.32
C GLU A 20 -41.61 66.93 23.37
N ALA A 21 -41.03 68.12 23.59
CA ALA A 21 -40.00 68.72 22.74
C ALA A 21 -38.94 69.45 23.58
N ALA A 22 -38.18 68.66 24.36
CA ALA A 22 -37.10 69.14 25.23
C ALA A 22 -36.08 68.03 25.56
N ALA A 23 -35.92 67.03 24.66
CA ALA A 23 -35.15 65.80 24.92
C ALA A 23 -34.46 65.24 23.65
N SER A 24 -34.16 66.12 22.67
CA SER A 24 -33.44 65.80 21.43
C SER A 24 -31.93 65.96 21.59
N ASP A 25 -31.50 67.11 22.13
CA ASP A 25 -30.13 67.58 22.01
C ASP A 25 -29.17 66.80 22.91
N ASP A 26 -29.61 66.42 24.12
CA ASP A 26 -28.85 65.52 25.01
C ASP A 26 -28.67 64.13 24.38
N LYS A 27 -29.65 63.67 23.59
CA LYS A 27 -29.58 62.36 22.91
C LYS A 27 -28.67 62.36 21.69
N GLU A 28 -28.63 63.44 20.92
CA GLU A 28 -27.71 63.53 19.78
C GLU A 28 -26.25 63.58 20.26
N PHE A 29 -26.01 64.13 21.46
CA PHE A 29 -24.71 64.09 22.14
C PHE A 29 -24.40 62.73 22.77
N GLU A 30 -25.36 62.06 23.43
CA GLU A 30 -25.17 60.69 23.94
C GLU A 30 -24.94 59.70 22.79
N GLU A 31 -25.72 59.75 21.70
CA GLU A 31 -25.52 58.88 20.51
C GLU A 31 -24.20 59.15 19.77
N GLU A 32 -23.58 60.32 19.95
CA GLU A 32 -22.26 60.64 19.40
C GLU A 32 -21.12 60.20 20.33
N LEU A 33 -21.31 60.32 21.65
CA LEU A 33 -20.38 59.79 22.65
C LEU A 33 -20.37 58.25 22.65
N GLU A 34 -21.54 57.60 22.57
CA GLU A 34 -21.66 56.14 22.41
C GLU A 34 -21.02 55.68 21.09
N ARG A 35 -21.04 56.49 20.02
CA ARG A 35 -20.31 56.19 18.77
C ARG A 35 -18.79 56.29 18.95
N GLU A 36 -18.27 57.30 19.65
CA GLU A 36 -16.83 57.39 19.92
C GLU A 36 -16.36 56.31 20.92
N GLU A 37 -17.17 55.93 21.91
CA GLU A 37 -16.89 54.81 22.80
C GLU A 37 -17.03 53.45 22.09
N GLU A 38 -17.99 53.23 21.18
CA GLU A 38 -18.05 52.02 20.35
C GLU A 38 -16.84 51.93 19.40
N ASP A 39 -16.36 53.02 18.81
CA ASP A 39 -15.21 52.99 17.90
C ASP A 39 -13.87 52.82 18.66
N GLU A 40 -13.73 53.35 19.88
CA GLU A 40 -12.61 53.07 20.78
C GLU A 40 -12.68 51.68 21.43
N GLU A 41 -13.85 51.20 21.86
CA GLU A 41 -14.03 49.82 22.32
C GLU A 41 -13.78 48.85 21.17
N TYR A 42 -14.27 49.12 19.95
CA TYR A 42 -13.96 48.31 18.77
C TYR A 42 -12.47 48.35 18.40
N LYS A 43 -11.80 49.51 18.52
CA LYS A 43 -10.32 49.60 18.45
C LYS A 43 -9.66 48.72 19.49
N GLN A 44 -10.09 48.79 20.75
CA GLN A 44 -9.47 48.08 21.86
C GLN A 44 -9.74 46.57 21.79
N LEU A 45 -10.93 46.14 21.38
CA LEU A 45 -11.25 44.76 21.01
C LEU A 45 -10.48 44.29 19.77
N LYS A 46 -10.25 45.16 18.78
CA LYS A 46 -9.44 44.82 17.60
C LYS A 46 -7.96 44.71 17.94
N GLU A 47 -7.41 45.61 18.74
CA GLU A 47 -6.06 45.48 19.28
C GLU A 47 -5.94 44.30 20.24
N GLN A 48 -6.95 44.03 21.09
CA GLN A 48 -6.97 42.88 21.99
C GLN A 48 -7.06 41.57 21.21
N PHE A 49 -7.92 41.48 20.20
CA PHE A 49 -8.00 40.35 19.27
C PHE A 49 -6.69 40.17 18.49
N MET A 50 -5.99 41.25 18.12
CA MET A 50 -4.66 41.20 17.50
C MET A 50 -3.53 40.89 18.52
N ARG A 51 -3.74 41.14 19.82
CA ARG A 51 -2.86 40.71 20.93
C ARG A 51 -3.12 39.25 21.33
N GLU A 52 -4.36 38.77 21.24
CA GLU A 52 -4.78 37.39 21.49
C GLU A 52 -4.50 36.46 20.29
N GLN A 53 -4.54 37.00 19.06
CA GLN A 53 -3.81 36.46 17.91
C GLN A 53 -2.29 36.73 18.04
N THR A 54 -1.71 36.40 19.19
CA THR A 54 -0.25 36.31 19.36
C THR A 54 0.26 35.11 18.59
N PHE A 55 0.41 35.28 17.26
CA PHE A 55 0.93 34.29 16.32
C PHE A 55 2.29 33.77 16.80
N ASN A 56 2.27 32.62 17.46
CA ASN A 56 3.41 32.16 18.26
C ASN A 56 4.44 31.43 17.37
N PHE A 57 5.13 32.21 16.55
CA PHE A 57 6.18 31.77 15.64
C PHE A 57 7.44 31.22 16.35
N SER A 58 7.49 31.17 17.69
CA SER A 58 8.59 30.55 18.47
C SER A 58 8.90 29.09 18.08
N ARG A 59 7.96 28.40 17.42
CA ARG A 59 8.13 27.04 16.90
C ARG A 59 8.80 26.98 15.52
N VAL A 60 9.14 28.14 14.96
CA VAL A 60 9.85 28.34 13.69
C VAL A 60 11.25 28.87 13.98
N VAL A 61 12.25 28.28 13.32
CA VAL A 61 13.61 28.85 13.21
C VAL A 61 13.77 29.42 11.81
N SER A 62 14.17 30.68 11.66
CA SER A 62 14.58 31.22 10.37
C SER A 62 16.08 30.96 10.15
N GLY A 63 16.43 30.41 8.99
CA GLY A 63 17.76 29.93 8.66
C GLY A 63 18.25 30.46 7.31
N THR A 64 19.42 31.08 7.30
CA THR A 64 20.08 31.55 6.07
C THR A 64 21.57 31.20 6.04
N ARG A 65 22.22 31.34 4.89
CA ARG A 65 23.61 30.89 4.66
C ARG A 65 24.46 31.93 3.94
N LEU A 66 25.65 32.19 4.48
CA LEU A 66 26.64 33.14 3.98
C LEU A 66 27.90 32.39 3.50
N HIS A 67 28.32 32.60 2.25
CA HIS A 67 29.57 32.04 1.72
C HIS A 67 30.47 33.15 1.20
N PHE A 68 31.67 33.27 1.77
CA PHE A 68 32.73 34.16 1.31
C PHE A 68 33.89 33.33 0.75
N ARG A 69 34.59 33.80 -0.30
CA ARG A 69 35.81 33.12 -0.75
C ARG A 69 36.92 33.28 0.31
N PRO A 70 37.92 32.39 0.40
CA PRO A 70 39.00 32.49 1.40
C PRO A 70 39.87 33.76 1.29
N ASP A 71 39.91 34.39 0.13
CA ASP A 71 40.62 35.64 -0.19
C ASP A 71 39.89 36.92 0.29
N VAL A 72 38.57 36.85 0.50
CA VAL A 72 37.76 37.97 0.99
C VAL A 72 38.15 38.28 2.44
N LYS A 73 38.48 39.55 2.74
CA LYS A 73 38.88 40.00 4.09
C LYS A 73 37.78 40.75 4.85
N GLU A 74 36.80 41.28 4.11
CA GLU A 74 35.73 42.14 4.61
C GLU A 74 34.43 41.75 3.90
N ILE A 75 33.30 41.81 4.62
CA ILE A 75 31.99 41.43 4.06
C ILE A 75 31.52 42.56 3.12
N PRO A 76 31.18 42.27 1.85
CA PRO A 76 30.72 43.30 0.91
C PRO A 76 29.52 44.09 1.43
N GLU A 77 29.53 45.42 1.24
CA GLU A 77 28.54 46.34 1.81
C GLU A 77 27.08 45.97 1.48
N ALA A 78 26.81 45.52 0.25
CA ALA A 78 25.49 45.00 -0.13
C ALA A 78 25.07 43.77 0.70
N THR A 79 26.00 42.89 1.05
CA THR A 79 25.75 41.75 1.94
C THR A 79 25.57 42.20 3.39
N VAL A 80 26.27 43.25 3.84
CA VAL A 80 26.02 43.89 5.15
C VAL A 80 24.60 44.45 5.21
N HIS A 81 24.17 45.19 4.19
CA HIS A 81 22.82 45.75 4.10
C HIS A 81 21.73 44.67 4.15
N HIS A 82 21.83 43.64 3.31
CA HIS A 82 20.86 42.53 3.32
C HIS A 82 20.89 41.71 4.62
N LEU A 83 22.06 41.60 5.28
CA LEU A 83 22.18 40.95 6.59
C LEU A 83 21.45 41.74 7.70
N ARG A 84 21.55 43.08 7.71
CA ARG A 84 20.78 43.93 8.64
C ARG A 84 19.28 43.75 8.43
N GLY A 85 18.81 43.88 7.18
CA GLY A 85 17.39 43.69 6.84
C GLY A 85 16.81 42.31 7.19
N TYR A 86 17.59 41.22 7.02
CA TYR A 86 17.18 39.88 7.46
C TYR A 86 17.08 39.75 8.99
N VAL A 87 18.01 40.39 9.71
CA VAL A 87 18.03 40.41 11.19
C VAL A 87 16.84 41.20 11.75
N GLU A 88 16.58 42.38 11.19
CA GLU A 88 15.40 43.21 11.49
C GLU A 88 14.09 42.45 11.21
N GLN A 89 14.00 41.75 10.08
CA GLN A 89 12.84 40.91 9.76
C GLN A 89 12.67 39.73 10.72
N ALA A 90 13.74 39.01 11.06
CA ALA A 90 13.65 37.89 12.00
C ALA A 90 13.19 38.37 13.40
N LYS A 91 13.59 39.58 13.80
CA LYS A 91 13.07 40.25 14.99
C LYS A 91 11.60 40.62 14.85
N ALA A 92 11.20 41.24 13.75
CA ALA A 92 9.81 41.61 13.47
C ALA A 92 8.87 40.40 13.44
N LEU A 93 9.33 39.27 12.88
CA LEU A 93 8.64 37.98 12.86
C LEU A 93 8.62 37.27 14.23
N GLY A 94 9.46 37.67 15.19
CA GLY A 94 9.54 37.02 16.51
C GLY A 94 10.08 35.59 16.48
N VAL A 95 10.89 35.26 15.48
CA VAL A 95 11.46 33.90 15.28
C VAL A 95 12.88 33.79 15.84
N ILE A 96 13.30 32.56 16.16
CA ILE A 96 14.71 32.28 16.46
C ILE A 96 15.48 32.32 15.14
N ALA A 97 16.56 33.09 15.07
CA ALA A 97 17.36 33.25 13.85
C ALA A 97 18.63 32.41 13.89
N ALA A 98 19.03 31.86 12.74
CA ALA A 98 20.31 31.19 12.55
C ALA A 98 20.95 31.56 11.21
N ILE A 99 22.28 31.68 11.20
CA ILE A 99 23.09 31.93 10.01
C ILE A 99 24.22 30.90 9.96
N ALA A 100 24.29 30.10 8.91
CA ALA A 100 25.48 29.29 8.63
C ALA A 100 26.51 30.11 7.83
N VAL A 101 27.78 30.09 8.23
CA VAL A 101 28.85 30.81 7.53
C VAL A 101 30.17 30.03 7.53
N ASN A 102 30.93 30.09 6.44
CA ASN A 102 32.21 29.39 6.31
C ASN A 102 33.41 30.11 6.96
N THR A 103 33.33 31.43 7.11
CA THR A 103 34.40 32.33 7.59
C THR A 103 33.77 33.54 8.31
N HIS A 104 34.54 34.55 8.73
CA HIS A 104 34.02 35.85 9.22
C HIS A 104 32.97 35.78 10.35
N VAL A 105 32.95 34.70 11.12
CA VAL A 105 31.91 34.35 12.11
C VAL A 105 31.62 35.50 13.08
N ASP A 106 32.66 36.17 13.58
CA ASP A 106 32.52 37.22 14.58
C ASP A 106 32.11 38.57 14.00
N LEU A 107 32.47 38.86 12.74
CA LEU A 107 31.98 40.04 12.02
C LEU A 107 30.49 39.90 11.67
N VAL A 108 30.03 38.70 11.31
CA VAL A 108 28.60 38.41 11.12
C VAL A 108 27.82 38.59 12.44
N LYS A 109 28.37 38.15 13.58
CA LYS A 109 27.77 38.43 14.91
C LYS A 109 27.73 39.94 15.19
N GLN A 110 28.80 40.66 14.92
CA GLN A 110 28.89 42.11 15.16
C GLN A 110 27.82 42.87 14.37
N ILE A 111 27.77 42.69 13.04
CA ILE A 111 26.80 43.38 12.17
C ILE A 111 25.35 43.13 12.64
N ALA A 112 25.05 41.90 13.06
CA ALA A 112 23.72 41.56 13.56
C ALA A 112 23.42 42.15 14.95
N ALA A 113 24.40 42.20 15.85
CA ALA A 113 24.25 42.83 17.16
C ALA A 113 24.14 44.37 17.07
N GLU A 114 24.75 44.98 16.04
CA GLU A 114 24.55 46.40 15.69
C GLU A 114 23.17 46.69 15.09
N ALA A 115 22.52 45.71 14.47
CA ALA A 115 21.18 45.86 13.89
C ALA A 115 20.08 45.59 14.94
N GLU A 116 20.10 44.43 15.58
CA GLU A 116 19.14 44.04 16.62
C GLU A 116 19.84 43.35 17.80
N PRO A 117 20.33 44.12 18.80
CA PRO A 117 20.99 43.55 19.99
C PRO A 117 20.05 42.68 20.83
N ASN A 118 18.73 42.78 20.60
CA ASN A 118 17.69 42.03 21.30
C ASN A 118 17.14 40.84 20.49
N LEU A 119 17.82 40.39 19.43
CA LEU A 119 17.46 39.18 18.68
C LEU A 119 18.20 37.94 19.19
N THR A 120 17.50 36.81 19.34
CA THR A 120 18.13 35.50 19.58
C THR A 120 18.66 34.93 18.26
N LEU A 121 19.82 35.43 17.83
CA LEU A 121 20.55 34.98 16.65
C LEU A 121 21.67 34.00 17.02
N HIS A 122 21.81 32.94 16.21
CA HIS A 122 22.92 31.99 16.32
C HIS A 122 23.72 31.89 15.00
N VAL A 123 24.98 32.33 15.04
CA VAL A 123 25.93 32.16 13.91
C VAL A 123 26.66 30.82 14.05
N LEU A 124 26.53 29.97 13.03
CA LEU A 124 27.06 28.60 12.96
C LEU A 124 28.25 28.55 12.00
N HIS A 125 29.41 28.13 12.50
CA HIS A 125 30.62 27.98 11.67
C HIS A 125 30.58 26.66 10.89
N VAL A 126 30.68 26.71 9.55
CA VAL A 126 30.63 25.56 8.65
C VAL A 126 31.85 25.58 7.71
N PRO A 127 33.04 25.14 8.19
CA PRO A 127 34.30 25.28 7.44
C PRO A 127 34.33 24.42 6.16
N CYS A 128 33.72 23.23 6.19
CA CYS A 128 33.54 22.38 5.01
C CYS A 128 32.23 22.75 4.32
N TRP A 129 32.24 23.77 3.46
CA TRP A 129 31.01 24.34 2.90
C TRP A 129 30.27 23.43 1.91
N GLY A 130 30.99 22.60 1.14
CA GLY A 130 30.43 21.93 -0.03
C GLY A 130 30.04 22.95 -1.10
N ALA A 131 28.97 22.68 -1.85
CA ALA A 131 28.35 23.68 -2.71
C ALA A 131 27.14 24.36 -2.03
N PHE A 132 26.29 23.56 -1.38
CA PHE A 132 25.00 23.97 -0.83
C PHE A 132 24.60 23.23 0.46
N VAL A 133 24.95 21.94 0.58
CA VAL A 133 24.30 20.99 1.52
C VAL A 133 24.78 21.09 2.98
N PRO A 134 26.10 21.13 3.29
CA PRO A 134 26.59 21.23 4.67
C PRO A 134 26.00 22.40 5.47
N ALA A 135 25.89 23.58 4.85
CA ALA A 135 25.32 24.77 5.48
C ALA A 135 23.85 24.59 5.88
N LEU A 136 23.04 23.98 5.00
CA LEU A 136 21.62 23.71 5.28
C LEU A 136 21.44 22.65 6.37
N ASN A 137 22.25 21.59 6.34
CA ASN A 137 22.21 20.53 7.34
C ASN A 137 22.69 21.03 8.73
N ALA A 138 23.62 21.99 8.78
CA ALA A 138 23.99 22.67 10.02
C ALA A 138 22.80 23.47 10.61
N LEU A 139 22.08 24.23 9.79
CA LEU A 139 20.87 24.97 10.18
C LEU A 139 19.73 24.03 10.64
N LEU A 140 19.54 22.91 9.94
CA LEU A 140 18.55 21.88 10.28
C LEU A 140 18.85 21.24 11.66
N ASN A 141 20.11 20.83 11.87
CA ASN A 141 20.56 20.27 13.14
C ASN A 141 20.40 21.28 14.28
N PHE A 142 20.68 22.56 14.03
CA PHE A 142 20.42 23.63 14.98
C PHE A 142 18.91 23.76 15.30
N ALA A 143 18.03 23.82 14.30
CA ALA A 143 16.59 23.90 14.53
C ALA A 143 16.04 22.69 15.29
N GLN A 144 16.54 21.49 14.99
CA GLN A 144 16.24 20.27 15.74
C GLN A 144 16.72 20.37 17.20
N SER A 145 17.92 20.90 17.46
CA SER A 145 18.45 21.11 18.82
C SER A 145 17.64 22.09 19.66
N LYS A 146 16.91 23.02 19.01
CA LYS A 146 15.96 23.95 19.65
C LYS A 146 14.54 23.39 19.81
N GLY A 147 14.29 22.15 19.37
CA GLY A 147 12.95 21.56 19.41
C GLY A 147 11.94 22.20 18.45
N ALA A 148 12.41 22.93 17.44
CA ALA A 148 11.55 23.64 16.50
C ALA A 148 10.65 22.67 15.71
N LYS A 149 9.40 23.06 15.45
CA LYS A 149 8.48 22.28 14.61
C LYS A 149 8.81 22.50 13.12
N TYR A 150 9.21 23.72 12.77
CA TYR A 150 9.49 24.15 11.42
C TYR A 150 10.82 24.91 11.31
N ILE A 151 11.42 24.87 10.12
CA ILE A 151 12.54 25.72 9.73
C ILE A 151 12.18 26.46 8.45
N LEU A 152 12.26 27.79 8.49
CA LEU A 152 12.10 28.67 7.35
C LEU A 152 13.50 28.90 6.75
N TYR A 153 13.78 28.36 5.57
CA TYR A 153 14.95 28.77 4.80
C TYR A 153 14.60 30.04 4.02
N GLN A 154 15.42 31.09 4.18
CA GLN A 154 15.20 32.41 3.59
C GLN A 154 16.50 32.96 3.00
N SER A 155 16.42 33.53 1.80
CA SER A 155 17.51 34.31 1.20
C SER A 155 17.57 35.70 1.84
N LEU A 156 18.78 36.24 2.01
CA LEU A 156 18.98 37.65 2.38
C LEU A 156 18.40 38.62 1.34
N GLU A 157 18.24 38.17 0.09
CA GLU A 157 17.62 38.93 -1.02
C GLU A 157 16.08 38.96 -0.98
N VAL A 158 15.43 38.37 0.04
CA VAL A 158 13.96 38.21 0.09
C VAL A 158 13.38 38.70 1.41
N CYS A 159 12.39 39.60 1.31
CA CYS A 159 11.59 40.01 2.45
C CYS A 159 10.44 39.03 2.74
N CYS A 160 10.21 38.72 4.01
CA CYS A 160 9.08 37.91 4.47
C CYS A 160 8.33 38.64 5.60
N SER A 161 7.08 39.05 5.34
CA SER A 161 6.22 39.67 6.36
C SER A 161 5.58 38.63 7.28
N ARG A 162 4.95 39.09 8.37
CA ARG A 162 4.15 38.23 9.27
C ARG A 162 3.00 37.57 8.51
N ASP A 163 2.30 38.32 7.68
CA ASP A 163 1.14 37.85 6.91
C ASP A 163 1.56 36.78 5.90
N VAL A 164 2.69 36.98 5.22
CA VAL A 164 3.30 35.99 4.31
C VAL A 164 3.70 34.72 5.07
N LEU A 165 4.38 34.84 6.22
CA LEU A 165 4.77 33.66 7.02
C LEU A 165 3.55 32.91 7.56
N GLN A 166 2.55 33.63 8.06
CA GLN A 166 1.30 33.03 8.52
C GLN A 166 0.60 32.31 7.36
N ARG A 167 0.53 32.93 6.18
CA ARG A 167 -0.11 32.32 5.02
C ARG A 167 0.62 31.06 4.54
N ILE A 168 1.95 31.04 4.63
CA ILE A 168 2.77 29.84 4.39
C ILE A 168 2.50 28.76 5.46
N MET A 169 2.25 29.15 6.72
CA MET A 169 1.91 28.23 7.82
C MET A 169 0.49 27.65 7.74
N ASP A 170 -0.51 28.40 7.24
CA ASP A 170 -1.88 27.92 7.02
C ASP A 170 -1.90 26.64 6.16
N HIS A 171 -0.98 26.54 5.19
CA HIS A 171 -0.85 25.42 4.28
C HIS A 171 0.11 24.30 4.78
N HIS A 172 0.63 24.41 6.00
CA HIS A 172 1.60 23.45 6.57
C HIS A 172 1.03 22.55 7.69
N ASP A 173 0.18 21.62 7.30
CA ASP A 173 -0.39 20.56 8.16
C ASP A 173 0.58 19.41 8.51
N SER A 174 0.02 18.27 8.95
CA SER A 174 0.72 17.02 9.29
C SER A 174 1.40 16.33 8.13
N ASP A 175 0.96 16.56 6.89
CA ASP A 175 1.26 15.76 5.70
C ASP A 175 2.05 16.55 4.66
N THR A 176 1.98 17.87 4.69
CA THR A 176 2.98 18.76 4.10
C THR A 176 4.40 18.49 4.64
N LEU A 177 5.40 18.45 3.75
CA LEU A 177 6.84 18.44 4.04
C LEU A 177 7.41 19.87 4.00
N VAL A 178 7.02 20.63 2.98
CA VAL A 178 7.51 21.98 2.71
C VAL A 178 6.42 22.83 2.05
N VAL A 179 6.30 24.09 2.45
CA VAL A 179 5.55 25.15 1.76
C VAL A 179 6.51 26.26 1.35
N GLY A 180 6.36 26.81 0.16
CA GLY A 180 7.00 28.07 -0.22
C GLY A 180 6.19 28.79 -1.30
N PRO A 181 6.28 30.12 -1.40
CA PRO A 181 5.49 30.88 -2.35
C PRO A 181 6.03 30.76 -3.77
N VAL A 182 5.19 31.10 -4.75
CA VAL A 182 5.62 31.34 -6.12
C VAL A 182 6.56 32.54 -6.15
N LEU A 183 7.76 32.33 -6.68
CA LEU A 183 8.72 33.36 -7.04
C LEU A 183 8.86 33.41 -8.56
N ASP A 184 9.34 34.53 -9.12
CA ASP A 184 9.67 34.60 -10.55
C ASP A 184 10.61 33.45 -10.99
N GLY A 185 10.49 33.03 -12.24
CA GLY A 185 11.20 31.88 -12.78
C GLY A 185 10.64 30.51 -12.34
N HIS A 186 9.64 30.40 -11.46
CA HIS A 186 8.88 29.15 -11.35
C HIS A 186 8.11 28.84 -12.66
N LYS A 187 7.53 27.65 -12.75
CA LYS A 187 6.53 27.26 -13.75
C LYS A 187 5.22 26.92 -13.05
N PHE A 188 4.74 27.83 -12.20
CA PHE A 188 3.51 27.61 -11.44
C PHE A 188 2.32 27.34 -12.38
N ARG A 189 1.54 26.31 -12.03
CA ARG A 189 0.29 25.92 -12.69
C ARG A 189 -0.57 25.22 -11.63
N PRO A 190 -1.80 25.68 -11.31
CA PRO A 190 -2.61 25.13 -10.23
C PRO A 190 -2.78 23.61 -10.27
N GLY A 191 -2.89 22.96 -9.11
CA GLY A 191 -3.04 21.50 -8.99
C GLY A 191 -1.72 20.72 -9.09
N GLU A 192 -1.81 19.44 -9.46
CA GLU A 192 -0.73 18.47 -9.32
C GLU A 192 0.32 18.57 -10.44
N ARG A 193 1.61 18.72 -10.08
CA ARG A 193 2.72 19.00 -11.03
C ARG A 193 3.97 18.15 -10.80
N ILE A 194 4.53 17.62 -11.89
CA ILE A 194 5.81 16.89 -11.92
C ILE A 194 6.87 17.66 -11.14
N LEU A 195 7.57 17.00 -10.22
CA LEU A 195 8.62 17.62 -9.41
C LEU A 195 9.87 17.89 -10.28
N ASP A 196 10.15 19.16 -10.53
CA ASP A 196 11.39 19.67 -11.11
C ASP A 196 11.83 20.94 -10.37
N GLY A 197 13.02 21.47 -10.67
CA GLY A 197 13.54 22.67 -9.99
C GLY A 197 12.84 23.98 -10.34
N ARG A 198 11.72 23.96 -11.05
CA ARG A 198 10.82 25.10 -11.33
C ARG A 198 9.38 24.84 -10.85
N SER A 199 9.06 23.65 -10.32
CA SER A 199 7.80 23.33 -9.63
C SER A 199 7.96 23.06 -8.13
N SER A 200 9.16 22.71 -7.68
CA SER A 200 9.52 22.61 -6.25
C SER A 200 9.57 23.98 -5.56
N PRO A 201 9.06 24.14 -4.33
CA PRO A 201 9.35 25.31 -3.49
C PRO A 201 10.86 25.47 -3.26
N TRP A 202 11.41 26.66 -3.51
CA TRP A 202 12.85 26.93 -3.39
C TRP A 202 13.22 27.38 -1.97
N ASN A 203 14.39 26.95 -1.48
CA ASN A 203 15.01 27.44 -0.23
C ASN A 203 15.36 28.96 -0.23
N THR A 204 15.02 29.67 -1.31
CA THR A 204 14.97 31.14 -1.38
C THR A 204 13.91 31.72 -0.42
N LEU A 205 12.75 31.06 -0.30
CA LEU A 205 11.83 31.21 0.84
C LEU A 205 10.98 29.94 0.97
N ALA A 206 11.28 29.06 1.93
CA ALA A 206 10.54 27.81 2.12
C ALA A 206 10.50 27.36 3.59
N LEU A 207 9.30 27.08 4.10
CA LEU A 207 9.04 26.55 5.42
C LEU A 207 8.96 25.02 5.38
N TRP A 208 9.89 24.33 6.02
CA TRP A 208 9.99 22.88 6.08
C TRP A 208 9.62 22.32 7.45
N SER A 209 9.04 21.11 7.48
CA SER A 209 8.89 20.34 8.71
C SER A 209 10.24 19.77 9.16
N VAL A 210 10.77 20.28 10.29
CA VAL A 210 12.03 19.79 10.90
C VAL A 210 11.93 18.29 11.17
N ARG A 211 10.78 17.81 11.68
CA ARG A 211 10.55 16.40 11.99
C ARG A 211 10.69 15.47 10.78
N LYS A 212 10.33 15.92 9.58
CA LYS A 212 10.43 15.13 8.34
C LYS A 212 11.80 15.28 7.69
N LEU A 213 12.25 16.52 7.54
CA LEU A 213 13.53 16.83 6.88
C LEU A 213 14.73 16.25 7.63
N ALA A 214 14.71 16.23 8.98
CA ALA A 214 15.77 15.63 9.81
C ALA A 214 15.89 14.09 9.71
N LEU A 215 15.04 13.42 8.93
CA LEU A 215 15.18 11.97 8.67
C LEU A 215 16.22 11.66 7.60
N THR A 216 16.56 12.64 6.74
CA THR A 216 17.57 12.51 5.67
C THR A 216 18.57 13.67 5.64
N GLY A 217 18.16 14.85 6.09
CA GLY A 217 18.78 16.11 5.69
C GLY A 217 18.59 16.41 4.20
N PHE A 218 19.26 17.46 3.73
CA PHE A 218 19.60 17.62 2.32
C PHE A 218 20.72 16.65 1.95
N LEU A 219 20.66 16.11 0.73
CA LEU A 219 21.49 14.98 0.31
C LEU A 219 22.77 15.46 -0.37
N CYS A 220 23.92 14.88 -0.02
CA CYS A 220 25.22 15.26 -0.59
C CYS A 220 25.29 15.15 -2.12
N ILE A 221 24.40 14.39 -2.78
CA ILE A 221 24.30 14.34 -4.25
C ILE A 221 23.91 15.69 -4.88
N ALA A 222 23.30 16.59 -4.10
CA ALA A 222 23.01 17.97 -4.50
C ALA A 222 24.23 18.91 -4.39
N ASP A 223 25.33 18.49 -3.75
CA ASP A 223 26.65 19.14 -3.96
C ASP A 223 27.33 18.65 -5.26
N GLY A 224 26.69 17.73 -5.99
CA GLY A 224 27.23 17.09 -7.18
C GLY A 224 28.08 15.84 -6.87
N LEU A 225 28.50 15.13 -7.91
CA LEU A 225 29.43 14.01 -7.83
C LEU A 225 30.51 14.15 -8.92
N PRO A 226 31.81 14.02 -8.58
CA PRO A 226 32.88 14.06 -9.57
C PRO A 226 32.86 12.84 -10.49
N ASP A 227 33.41 13.00 -11.70
CA ASP A 227 33.74 11.86 -12.56
C ASP A 227 34.70 10.91 -11.83
N VAL A 228 34.54 9.60 -12.03
CA VAL A 228 35.42 8.58 -11.42
C VAL A 228 36.86 8.83 -11.88
N PRO A 229 37.85 8.95 -10.96
CA PRO A 229 39.21 9.29 -11.33
C PRO A 229 39.82 8.22 -12.25
N PRO A 230 40.56 8.62 -13.30
CA PRO A 230 41.20 7.67 -14.20
C PRO A 230 42.24 6.84 -13.45
N SER A 231 42.32 5.55 -13.77
CA SER A 231 43.34 4.66 -13.24
C SER A 231 44.74 5.12 -13.67
N LEU A 232 45.67 5.21 -12.71
CA LEU A 232 47.08 5.51 -12.91
C LEU A 232 47.70 4.60 -14.00
N ASN A 233 47.89 5.11 -15.22
CA ASN A 233 48.83 4.63 -16.25
C ASN A 233 48.72 5.44 -17.56
N ALA A 234 49.49 6.52 -17.69
CA ALA A 234 49.99 7.06 -18.97
C ALA A 234 51.03 8.16 -18.68
N ALA A 235 52.02 8.30 -19.56
CA ALA A 235 52.98 9.41 -19.58
C ALA A 235 52.98 10.08 -20.98
N ASP A 236 53.74 11.16 -21.10
CA ASP A 236 54.16 11.87 -22.32
C ASP A 236 53.09 12.69 -23.08
N GLY A 237 53.48 13.92 -23.47
CA GLY A 237 52.72 14.83 -24.34
C GLY A 237 52.59 16.26 -23.80
N LEU A 238 53.33 17.22 -24.37
CA LEU A 238 53.29 18.65 -24.00
C LEU A 238 52.79 19.51 -25.18
N GLY A 239 51.95 20.54 -24.94
CA GLY A 239 51.47 21.45 -25.99
C GLY A 239 50.68 22.68 -25.48
N MET A 240 51.03 23.86 -25.99
CA MET A 240 50.62 25.23 -25.61
C MET A 240 49.11 25.58 -25.52
N LEU A 241 48.79 26.52 -24.60
CA LEU A 241 47.96 27.77 -24.67
C LEU A 241 46.62 27.79 -25.47
N GLU A 242 45.66 28.70 -25.23
CA GLU A 242 45.66 30.02 -24.56
C GLU A 242 44.30 30.31 -23.85
N ALA A 243 44.20 31.40 -23.08
CA ALA A 243 43.02 31.74 -22.25
C ALA A 243 42.39 33.10 -22.60
N MET A 244 41.16 33.36 -22.11
CA MET A 244 40.49 34.67 -22.20
C MET A 244 39.87 35.06 -20.86
N ASN A 245 40.32 36.17 -20.28
CA ASN A 245 39.87 36.69 -18.98
C ASN A 245 38.53 37.42 -19.08
N MET A 246 37.84 37.55 -17.94
CA MET A 246 36.68 38.44 -17.74
C MET A 246 36.93 39.42 -16.57
N PRO A 247 36.24 40.57 -16.48
CA PRO A 247 36.52 41.59 -15.46
C PRO A 247 35.83 41.30 -14.12
N GLU A 248 36.49 41.66 -13.02
CA GLU A 248 35.89 41.72 -11.68
C GLU A 248 34.91 42.90 -11.57
N GLY A 249 33.79 42.75 -10.83
CA GLY A 249 32.86 43.88 -10.65
C GLY A 249 31.52 43.66 -9.93
N SER A 250 31.00 42.44 -9.82
CA SER A 250 29.74 42.18 -9.09
C SER A 250 29.61 40.70 -8.65
N ALA A 251 30.00 40.38 -7.41
CA ALA A 251 30.00 39.01 -6.88
C ALA A 251 28.81 38.73 -5.92
N PRO A 252 27.68 38.16 -6.37
CA PRO A 252 26.42 38.23 -5.63
C PRO A 252 25.98 36.84 -5.15
N MET A 253 26.54 36.45 -3.99
CA MET A 253 26.03 35.44 -3.05
C MET A 253 25.49 34.12 -3.66
N GLY A 254 26.38 33.28 -4.20
CA GLY A 254 25.97 31.91 -4.57
C GLY A 254 26.98 31.06 -5.34
N SER A 255 28.13 30.75 -4.75
CA SER A 255 29.13 29.76 -5.26
C SER A 255 29.61 29.93 -6.71
N ASP A 256 29.51 31.14 -7.28
CA ASP A 256 29.96 31.46 -8.64
C ASP A 256 31.44 31.08 -8.87
N SER A 257 32.29 31.22 -7.85
CA SER A 257 33.72 30.82 -7.87
C SER A 257 33.98 29.32 -7.99
N TRP A 258 32.97 28.45 -7.88
CA TRP A 258 33.10 27.00 -8.15
C TRP A 258 32.94 26.71 -9.66
N TRP A 259 32.33 27.61 -10.42
CA TRP A 259 32.04 27.43 -11.85
C TRP A 259 33.11 28.07 -12.74
N SER A 260 33.76 29.14 -12.28
CA SER A 260 35.04 29.64 -12.83
C SER A 260 36.18 28.73 -12.38
N GLY A 261 36.59 27.78 -13.22
CA GLY A 261 37.60 26.74 -12.90
C GLY A 261 39.06 27.22 -12.81
N GLU A 262 39.30 28.39 -12.22
CA GLU A 262 40.60 29.08 -12.22
C GLU A 262 41.44 28.82 -10.95
N ASP A 263 40.80 28.49 -9.82
CA ASP A 263 41.44 28.35 -8.49
C ASP A 263 42.06 26.97 -8.20
N TYR A 264 42.25 26.09 -9.20
CA TYR A 264 42.98 24.82 -9.04
C TYR A 264 44.40 24.90 -9.65
N PRO A 265 45.46 24.50 -8.91
CA PRO A 265 46.82 24.48 -9.46
C PRO A 265 46.89 23.52 -10.66
N SER A 266 47.39 24.05 -11.77
CA SER A 266 47.17 23.50 -13.11
C SER A 266 47.84 22.14 -13.36
N PHE A 267 47.03 21.08 -13.38
CA PHE A 267 47.34 19.83 -14.09
C PHE A 267 46.43 19.73 -15.32
N GLY A 268 46.92 20.21 -16.46
CA GLY A 268 46.14 20.31 -17.69
C GLY A 268 46.13 19.02 -18.51
N PHE A 269 44.97 18.67 -19.04
CA PHE A 269 44.83 17.87 -20.27
C PHE A 269 43.50 18.22 -20.95
N SER A 270 43.53 18.59 -22.23
CA SER A 270 42.31 18.93 -22.97
C SER A 270 41.62 17.68 -23.53
N ARG A 271 40.30 17.75 -23.67
CA ARG A 271 39.37 16.60 -23.67
C ARG A 271 38.94 16.23 -25.09
N GLN A 272 39.58 15.24 -25.71
CA GLN A 272 39.10 14.67 -26.99
C GLN A 272 37.71 14.04 -26.81
N MET A 273 36.80 14.25 -27.77
CA MET A 273 35.42 13.76 -27.68
C MET A 273 35.32 12.24 -27.85
N THR A 274 35.41 11.53 -26.73
CA THR A 274 34.89 10.17 -26.57
C THR A 274 33.84 10.17 -25.45
N THR A 275 32.85 9.29 -25.54
CA THR A 275 31.63 9.31 -24.71
C THR A 275 31.89 8.98 -23.24
N GLN A 276 32.41 9.93 -22.47
CA GLN A 276 32.50 9.83 -21.02
C GLN A 276 31.13 9.99 -20.38
N LYS A 277 30.91 9.27 -19.27
CA LYS A 277 29.79 9.55 -18.35
C LYS A 277 29.85 11.02 -17.94
N GLN A 278 28.69 11.66 -17.81
CA GLN A 278 28.60 13.01 -17.30
C GLN A 278 28.60 13.00 -15.76
N ALA A 279 29.49 13.79 -15.16
CA ALA A 279 29.46 14.14 -13.75
C ALA A 279 28.09 14.68 -13.33
N VAL A 280 27.68 14.40 -12.09
CA VAL A 280 26.39 14.89 -11.57
C VAL A 280 26.58 16.34 -11.09
N PRO A 281 25.87 17.33 -11.66
CA PRO A 281 26.07 18.74 -11.34
C PRO A 281 25.42 19.15 -10.02
N ALA A 282 25.95 20.20 -9.37
CA ALA A 282 25.52 20.70 -8.07
C ALA A 282 24.31 21.67 -8.11
N GLY A 283 23.55 21.74 -7.01
CA GLY A 283 22.46 22.68 -6.72
C GLY A 283 21.06 22.18 -7.09
N VAL A 284 20.03 22.86 -6.58
CA VAL A 284 18.61 22.41 -6.58
C VAL A 284 18.40 21.27 -5.56
N GLU A 285 19.04 21.44 -4.40
CA GLU A 285 18.98 20.54 -3.25
C GLU A 285 17.56 20.23 -2.78
N GLU A 286 16.63 21.19 -2.92
CA GLU A 286 15.22 21.05 -2.58
C GLU A 286 14.58 19.86 -3.28
N VAL A 287 14.86 19.65 -4.58
CA VAL A 287 14.25 18.56 -5.36
C VAL A 287 14.75 17.19 -4.89
N THR A 288 16.03 17.04 -4.57
CA THR A 288 16.57 15.74 -4.12
C THR A 288 16.05 15.36 -2.73
N ALA A 289 15.95 16.34 -1.81
CA ALA A 289 15.40 16.14 -0.48
C ALA A 289 13.90 15.83 -0.52
N ILE A 290 13.12 16.59 -1.30
CA ILE A 290 11.69 16.32 -1.52
C ILE A 290 11.52 14.92 -2.13
N ALA A 291 12.23 14.59 -3.21
CA ALA A 291 12.06 13.32 -3.91
C ALA A 291 12.39 12.10 -3.03
N LEU A 292 13.46 12.14 -2.23
CA LEU A 292 13.76 11.03 -1.32
C LEU A 292 12.76 10.95 -0.17
N LEU A 293 12.34 12.07 0.43
CA LEU A 293 11.36 12.05 1.51
C LEU A 293 9.97 11.61 1.01
N GLN A 294 9.58 11.97 -0.22
CA GLN A 294 8.38 11.44 -0.88
C GLN A 294 8.53 9.95 -1.25
N HIS A 295 9.72 9.48 -1.61
CA HIS A 295 9.99 8.05 -1.81
C HIS A 295 9.93 7.25 -0.50
N LEU A 296 10.37 7.82 0.62
CA LEU A 296 10.38 7.18 1.94
C LEU A 296 9.03 7.22 2.68
N HIS A 297 8.22 8.28 2.49
CA HIS A 297 6.97 8.49 3.22
C HIS A 297 5.70 8.37 2.37
N GLY A 298 5.80 8.48 1.04
CA GLY A 298 4.69 8.76 0.14
C GLY A 298 4.61 10.25 -0.20
N SER A 299 4.25 10.57 -1.45
CA SER A 299 4.08 11.95 -1.95
C SER A 299 2.95 12.70 -1.25
N ASP A 300 1.99 11.96 -0.70
CA ASP A 300 0.84 12.39 0.08
C ASP A 300 1.20 12.81 1.51
N ARG A 301 2.12 12.10 2.17
CA ARG A 301 2.59 12.37 3.55
C ARG A 301 3.88 13.19 3.61
N ALA A 302 4.40 13.60 2.46
CA ALA A 302 5.55 14.49 2.31
C ALA A 302 5.32 15.52 1.19
N ARG A 303 4.14 16.17 1.18
CA ARG A 303 3.75 17.09 0.10
C ARG A 303 4.68 18.30 0.03
N ALA A 304 5.08 18.68 -1.18
CA ALA A 304 5.72 19.95 -1.45
C ALA A 304 4.66 20.90 -2.03
N VAL A 305 4.38 22.01 -1.35
CA VAL A 305 3.31 22.95 -1.70
C VAL A 305 3.94 24.25 -2.22
N LEU A 306 3.82 24.48 -3.53
CA LEU A 306 4.15 25.76 -4.14
C LEU A 306 2.90 26.64 -4.15
N LEU A 307 2.94 27.76 -3.44
CA LEU A 307 1.77 28.57 -3.10
C LEU A 307 1.77 29.89 -3.89
N GLN A 308 0.82 30.09 -4.81
CA GLN A 308 0.60 31.44 -5.33
C GLN A 308 -0.05 32.30 -4.24
N LEU A 309 0.56 33.43 -3.93
CA LEU A 309 0.03 34.40 -2.96
C LEU A 309 -0.97 35.34 -3.67
N PRO A 310 -1.89 35.97 -2.93
CA PRO A 310 -2.63 37.14 -3.43
C PRO A 310 -1.68 38.31 -3.68
N ASP A 311 -1.99 39.14 -4.68
CA ASP A 311 -1.18 40.27 -5.14
C ASP A 311 -0.72 41.21 -4.00
N HIS A 312 -1.57 41.42 -2.98
CA HIS A 312 -1.27 42.27 -1.82
C HIS A 312 -0.28 41.64 -0.81
N LEU A 313 -0.09 40.32 -0.83
CA LEU A 313 0.97 39.62 -0.09
C LEU A 313 2.20 39.41 -0.95
N GLU A 314 2.05 39.21 -2.26
CA GLU A 314 3.18 39.18 -3.21
C GLU A 314 3.89 40.55 -3.25
N ALA A 315 3.14 41.66 -3.19
CA ALA A 315 3.69 43.01 -3.05
C ALA A 315 4.45 43.25 -1.72
N GLN A 316 4.18 42.47 -0.66
CA GLN A 316 4.98 42.48 0.58
C GLN A 316 6.27 41.65 0.44
N MET A 317 6.38 40.81 -0.59
CA MET A 317 7.57 40.00 -0.90
C MET A 317 8.44 40.67 -1.95
N SER A 318 9.33 41.57 -1.54
CA SER A 318 10.39 42.02 -2.44
C SER A 318 11.42 40.91 -2.68
N TRP A 319 11.39 40.31 -3.89
CA TRP A 319 12.53 39.61 -4.48
C TRP A 319 12.95 40.31 -5.77
N ALA A 320 13.88 41.25 -5.65
CA ALA A 320 14.21 42.20 -6.70
C ALA A 320 15.09 41.59 -7.81
N ALA A 321 14.47 40.93 -8.80
CA ALA A 321 15.16 40.44 -10.01
C ALA A 321 15.59 41.56 -11.00
N ASN A 322 15.57 42.83 -10.57
CA ASN A 322 15.98 43.98 -11.39
C ASN A 322 17.49 44.24 -11.25
N TRP A 323 18.29 43.53 -12.05
CA TRP A 323 19.76 43.63 -12.06
C TRP A 323 20.29 44.93 -12.72
N GLY A 324 19.43 45.91 -13.04
CA GLY A 324 19.82 47.19 -13.62
C GLY A 324 20.58 47.04 -14.96
N LYS A 325 21.85 47.43 -14.97
CA LYS A 325 22.75 47.31 -16.14
C LYS A 325 23.66 46.07 -16.10
N ASP A 326 23.55 45.21 -15.08
CA ASP A 326 24.38 44.02 -14.96
C ASP A 326 23.91 42.88 -15.89
N GLU A 327 24.28 42.99 -17.16
CA GLU A 327 24.07 41.95 -18.17
C GLU A 327 24.83 40.65 -17.86
N ALA A 328 25.87 40.66 -17.01
CA ALA A 328 26.57 39.43 -16.61
C ALA A 328 25.70 38.63 -15.62
N ARG A 329 25.22 39.28 -14.54
CA ARG A 329 24.29 38.67 -13.58
C ARG A 329 22.97 38.27 -14.23
N LYS A 330 22.46 39.04 -15.20
CA LYS A 330 21.27 38.70 -16.00
C LYS A 330 21.48 37.44 -16.88
N LYS A 331 22.62 37.32 -17.56
CA LYS A 331 23.01 36.10 -18.30
C LYS A 331 23.18 34.91 -17.36
N TRP A 332 23.83 35.09 -16.21
CA TRP A 332 24.00 34.06 -15.19
C TRP A 332 22.67 33.60 -14.61
N HIS A 333 21.75 34.51 -14.30
CA HIS A 333 20.39 34.19 -13.86
C HIS A 333 19.67 33.34 -14.92
N LYS A 334 19.72 33.72 -16.21
CA LYS A 334 19.12 32.95 -17.31
C LYS A 334 19.69 31.53 -17.39
N TYR A 335 21.00 31.36 -17.22
CA TYR A 335 21.66 30.05 -17.15
C TYR A 335 21.26 29.25 -15.89
N LYS A 336 21.20 29.89 -14.72
CA LYS A 336 20.76 29.30 -13.44
C LYS A 336 19.32 28.79 -13.50
N MET A 337 18.44 29.49 -14.23
CA MET A 337 17.05 29.08 -14.47
C MET A 337 16.89 28.00 -15.55
N ALA A 338 17.69 28.02 -16.61
CA ALA A 338 17.70 26.94 -17.61
C ALA A 338 18.19 25.62 -17.00
N SER A 339 19.28 25.67 -16.23
CA SER A 339 19.88 24.51 -15.56
C SER A 339 19.05 23.96 -14.39
N LYS A 340 18.02 24.69 -13.91
CA LYS A 340 17.11 24.23 -12.84
C LYS A 340 16.20 23.04 -13.25
N VAL A 341 16.17 22.66 -14.53
CA VAL A 341 15.52 21.41 -14.99
C VAL A 341 16.53 20.27 -15.14
N ALA A 342 17.63 20.50 -15.85
CA ALA A 342 18.60 19.44 -16.18
C ALA A 342 19.39 18.92 -14.95
N ARG A 343 19.75 19.80 -14.01
CA ARG A 343 20.54 19.41 -12.82
C ARG A 343 19.81 18.44 -11.89
N PRO A 344 18.58 18.74 -11.40
CA PRO A 344 17.84 17.78 -10.59
C PRO A 344 17.51 16.50 -11.37
N ALA A 345 17.26 16.55 -12.68
CA ALA A 345 17.06 15.34 -13.47
C ALA A 345 18.27 14.39 -13.43
N ALA A 346 19.49 14.91 -13.55
CA ALA A 346 20.72 14.12 -13.43
C ALA A 346 20.94 13.58 -12.00
N GLN A 347 20.71 14.42 -10.98
CA GLN A 347 20.81 14.03 -9.57
C GLN A 347 19.80 12.93 -9.20
N LEU A 348 18.53 13.07 -9.59
CA LEU A 348 17.48 12.08 -9.36
C LEU A 348 17.77 10.78 -10.11
N GLN A 349 18.28 10.86 -11.35
CA GLN A 349 18.68 9.67 -12.10
C GLN A 349 19.75 8.87 -11.34
N GLU A 350 20.79 9.52 -10.81
CA GLU A 350 21.85 8.85 -10.05
C GLU A 350 21.38 8.39 -8.67
N LEU A 351 20.60 9.20 -7.94
CA LEU A 351 20.04 8.86 -6.64
C LEU A 351 19.18 7.58 -6.68
N PHE A 352 18.49 7.34 -7.79
CA PHE A 352 17.64 6.17 -8.03
C PHE A 352 18.21 5.20 -9.08
N LYS A 353 19.53 5.17 -9.30
CA LYS A 353 20.21 4.19 -10.19
C LYS A 353 20.25 2.79 -9.57
N PHE A 354 19.08 2.14 -9.52
CA PHE A 354 18.98 0.70 -9.36
C PHE A 354 19.91 0.02 -10.37
N HIS A 355 20.84 -0.81 -9.87
CA HIS A 355 21.78 -1.49 -10.72
C HIS A 355 21.04 -2.54 -11.57
N ASN A 356 20.86 -2.24 -12.86
CA ASN A 356 20.49 -3.23 -13.87
C ASN A 356 21.60 -4.28 -13.94
N VAL A 357 21.47 -5.34 -13.13
CA VAL A 357 22.31 -6.55 -13.22
C VAL A 357 22.12 -7.10 -14.63
N PRO A 358 23.17 -7.20 -15.47
CA PRO A 358 23.00 -7.67 -16.84
C PRO A 358 22.43 -9.09 -16.86
N SER A 359 21.31 -9.28 -17.53
CA SER A 359 20.67 -10.59 -17.71
C SER A 359 21.49 -11.43 -18.71
N SER A 360 22.59 -12.01 -18.24
CA SER A 360 23.48 -12.89 -19.00
C SER A 360 22.79 -14.22 -19.33
N GLY A 361 22.01 -14.24 -20.42
CA GLY A 361 21.19 -15.41 -20.78
C GLY A 361 20.26 -15.23 -21.98
N SER A 362 20.62 -14.43 -22.99
CA SER A 362 19.87 -14.39 -24.25
C SER A 362 20.43 -15.43 -25.23
N LEU A 363 19.61 -16.43 -25.58
CA LEU A 363 19.86 -17.37 -26.67
C LEU A 363 18.78 -17.18 -27.75
N ALA A 364 19.21 -17.28 -29.01
CA ALA A 364 18.54 -16.69 -30.17
C ALA A 364 17.07 -17.09 -30.45
N SER A 365 16.27 -16.10 -30.85
CA SER A 365 15.27 -16.15 -31.93
C SER A 365 14.78 -14.72 -32.21
N GLN A 366 15.18 -14.06 -33.30
CA GLN A 366 14.64 -14.19 -34.67
C GLN A 366 13.11 -14.06 -34.81
N GLY A 367 12.69 -12.86 -35.23
CA GLY A 367 11.77 -12.71 -36.37
C GLY A 367 10.27 -12.69 -36.10
N LYS A 368 9.69 -11.47 -36.01
CA LYS A 368 9.03 -10.83 -37.18
C LYS A 368 8.51 -9.43 -36.85
N GLU A 369 8.64 -8.50 -37.80
CA GLU A 369 7.88 -7.26 -37.80
C GLU A 369 6.47 -7.50 -38.32
N THR A 370 5.47 -6.88 -37.70
CA THR A 370 4.18 -6.58 -38.34
C THR A 370 3.73 -5.19 -37.93
N LYS A 371 3.79 -4.23 -38.85
CA LYS A 371 3.21 -2.90 -38.66
C LYS A 371 1.68 -3.02 -38.55
N PHE A 372 1.11 -2.50 -37.46
CA PHE A 372 -0.26 -1.99 -37.45
C PHE A 372 -0.27 -0.74 -36.57
N ALA A 373 -0.68 0.37 -37.15
CA ALA A 373 -0.88 1.65 -36.47
C ALA A 373 -2.26 2.17 -36.88
N GLY A 374 -3.04 2.61 -35.89
CA GLY A 374 -4.41 3.07 -36.07
C GLY A 374 -5.21 2.98 -34.76
N GLU A 375 -6.11 3.94 -34.58
CA GLU A 375 -7.30 3.87 -33.70
C GLU A 375 -7.09 3.53 -32.20
N ALA A 376 -6.97 4.58 -31.37
CA ALA A 376 -7.57 4.64 -30.01
C ALA A 376 -7.44 6.03 -29.33
N SER A 377 -7.66 7.13 -30.05
CA SER A 377 -7.61 8.50 -29.46
C SER A 377 -9.00 9.05 -29.06
N ASP A 378 -9.94 8.17 -28.69
CA ASP A 378 -11.33 8.54 -28.37
C ASP A 378 -11.92 7.67 -27.23
N CYS A 379 -11.65 8.03 -25.97
CA CYS A 379 -12.36 7.42 -24.82
C CYS A 379 -12.28 8.20 -23.48
N PHE A 380 -12.06 9.53 -23.49
CA PHE A 380 -11.86 10.30 -22.23
C PHE A 380 -12.82 11.47 -21.95
N GLN A 381 -13.79 11.77 -22.84
CA GLN A 381 -14.72 12.89 -22.62
C GLN A 381 -16.05 12.52 -21.90
N LEU A 382 -16.39 11.24 -21.76
CA LEU A 382 -17.78 10.81 -21.52
C LEU A 382 -18.25 10.62 -20.06
N LEU A 383 -17.42 10.89 -19.04
CA LEU A 383 -17.77 10.62 -17.62
C LEU A 383 -17.52 11.78 -16.64
N ARG A 384 -17.85 13.03 -17.02
CA ARG A 384 -17.80 14.20 -16.11
C ARG A 384 -19.10 15.02 -15.97
N ARG A 385 -20.28 14.43 -16.22
CA ARG A 385 -21.58 15.16 -16.20
C ARG A 385 -22.72 14.44 -15.44
N ARG A 386 -22.87 14.76 -14.13
CA ARG A 386 -24.04 14.63 -13.21
C ARG A 386 -23.51 14.53 -11.77
N ARG A 387 -23.97 15.26 -10.74
CA ARG A 387 -24.84 16.46 -10.55
C ARG A 387 -24.08 17.38 -9.54
N ARG A 388 -24.48 18.58 -9.07
CA ARG A 388 -25.73 19.39 -9.03
C ARG A 388 -25.31 20.88 -8.73
N PRO A 389 -26.21 21.86 -8.57
CA PRO A 389 -26.71 22.75 -9.62
C PRO A 389 -26.32 24.25 -9.45
N GLU A 390 -26.79 25.10 -10.40
CA GLU A 390 -27.08 26.56 -10.27
C GLU A 390 -25.95 27.53 -9.82
N SER A 391 -25.80 28.75 -10.37
CA SER A 391 -26.51 29.47 -11.46
C SER A 391 -25.69 30.69 -11.94
N ALA A 392 -25.86 31.08 -13.21
CA ALA A 392 -25.37 32.34 -13.84
C ALA A 392 -23.83 32.51 -13.94
N GLU A 393 -23.24 33.17 -14.96
CA GLU A 393 -23.80 33.69 -16.22
C GLU A 393 -22.74 33.62 -17.37
N GLU A 394 -22.95 34.39 -18.44
CA GLU A 394 -22.30 34.37 -19.78
C GLU A 394 -20.78 34.74 -19.76
N GLU A 395 -19.96 34.59 -20.82
CA GLU A 395 -20.19 34.78 -22.27
C GLU A 395 -19.42 33.79 -23.20
N GLN A 396 -19.72 33.89 -24.50
CA GLN A 396 -18.88 33.45 -25.64
C GLN A 396 -17.70 34.47 -25.81
N GLU A 397 -16.80 34.48 -26.80
CA GLU A 397 -16.60 33.74 -28.05
C GLU A 397 -15.13 33.93 -28.49
N HIS A 398 -14.47 32.90 -29.04
CA HIS A 398 -13.81 32.94 -30.36
C HIS A 398 -12.95 31.70 -30.62
N GLN A 399 -12.96 31.30 -31.89
CA GLN A 399 -12.06 30.35 -32.51
C GLN A 399 -11.37 31.09 -33.66
N ASP A 400 -10.08 30.83 -33.90
CA ASP A 400 -9.44 31.09 -35.20
C ASP A 400 -8.14 30.29 -35.35
N ASP A 401 -7.79 29.95 -36.59
CA ASP A 401 -6.66 29.08 -36.95
C ASP A 401 -5.37 29.87 -37.24
N HIS A 402 -4.20 29.22 -37.08
CA HIS A 402 -3.09 29.44 -38.01
C HIS A 402 -2.03 28.31 -38.03
N ASP A 403 -2.34 27.29 -38.81
CA ASP A 403 -1.47 26.64 -39.82
C ASP A 403 -0.04 27.23 -40.00
N LYS A 404 1.03 26.49 -39.64
CA LYS A 404 2.01 25.94 -40.63
C LYS A 404 3.21 25.12 -40.12
N ASP A 405 3.75 24.38 -41.09
CA ASP A 405 4.96 23.57 -41.18
C ASP A 405 6.18 23.95 -40.32
N ASP A 406 6.89 22.95 -39.78
CA ASP A 406 8.10 22.46 -40.47
C ASP A 406 8.50 21.02 -40.05
N LYS A 407 9.44 20.41 -40.78
CA LYS A 407 10.01 19.08 -40.50
C LYS A 407 11.45 19.20 -39.99
N ASP A 408 11.88 18.28 -39.11
CA ASP A 408 13.14 17.55 -39.28
C ASP A 408 13.36 16.42 -38.24
N ASP A 409 14.38 15.59 -38.48
CA ASP A 409 14.66 14.32 -37.79
C ASP A 409 15.08 14.46 -36.32
N HIS A 410 14.35 13.79 -35.41
CA HIS A 410 14.90 13.38 -34.11
C HIS A 410 14.45 11.96 -33.70
N ALA A 411 15.41 11.17 -33.19
CA ALA A 411 15.19 9.79 -32.80
C ALA A 411 14.24 9.68 -31.59
N GLN A 412 13.24 8.80 -31.68
CA GLN A 412 12.24 8.59 -30.62
C GLN A 412 12.80 7.79 -29.43
N HIS A 413 13.65 8.42 -28.63
CA HIS A 413 13.69 8.10 -27.20
C HIS A 413 12.35 8.51 -26.59
N GLY A 414 11.43 7.53 -26.46
CA GLY A 414 10.13 7.74 -25.83
C GLY A 414 10.28 8.45 -24.48
N PRO A 415 9.57 9.56 -24.24
CA PRO A 415 9.96 10.51 -23.20
C PRO A 415 9.72 9.91 -21.81
N MET A 416 10.79 9.73 -21.04
CA MET A 416 10.74 9.31 -19.63
C MET A 416 10.03 10.37 -18.77
N HIS A 417 8.70 10.30 -18.73
CA HIS A 417 7.84 11.08 -17.83
C HIS A 417 7.96 10.53 -16.40
N VAL A 418 9.12 10.74 -15.78
CA VAL A 418 9.38 10.34 -14.40
C VAL A 418 8.97 11.49 -13.48
N GLY A 419 7.82 11.31 -12.84
CA GLY A 419 7.23 12.25 -11.91
C GLY A 419 5.76 12.53 -12.25
N LYS A 420 4.91 12.32 -11.27
CA LYS A 420 3.53 12.80 -11.15
C LYS A 420 3.32 13.15 -9.67
N VAL A 421 2.28 13.91 -9.35
CA VAL A 421 1.96 14.26 -7.97
C VAL A 421 0.71 13.51 -7.50
N MET A 422 0.64 13.34 -6.18
CA MET A 422 -0.37 12.60 -5.41
C MET A 422 -0.06 11.07 -5.45
N HIS A 423 -0.89 10.16 -4.93
CA HIS A 423 -1.87 10.32 -3.85
C HIS A 423 -2.05 9.00 -3.08
N TYR A 424 -2.15 9.12 -1.75
CA TYR A 424 -2.39 8.08 -0.73
C TYR A 424 -1.44 6.87 -0.67
N GLY A 425 -0.62 6.84 0.38
CA GLY A 425 0.01 5.64 0.93
C GLY A 425 -0.98 4.80 1.76
N GLU A 426 -2.12 4.45 1.15
CA GLU A 426 -3.13 3.54 1.72
C GLU A 426 -2.78 2.06 1.51
N SER A 427 -3.36 1.22 2.36
CA SER A 427 -3.25 -0.24 2.29
C SER A 427 -4.04 -0.74 1.07
N ILE A 428 -3.35 -1.16 0.00
CA ILE A 428 -4.01 -1.55 -1.25
C ILE A 428 -4.64 -2.93 -1.07
N MET A 429 -5.96 -2.96 -0.94
CA MET A 429 -6.77 -4.16 -1.08
C MET A 429 -7.10 -4.42 -2.56
N PRO A 430 -7.33 -5.70 -2.95
CA PRO A 430 -7.88 -6.01 -4.27
C PRO A 430 -9.26 -5.33 -4.43
N PRO A 431 -9.64 -4.88 -5.64
CA PRO A 431 -10.96 -4.30 -5.85
C PRO A 431 -12.05 -5.27 -5.39
N LEU A 432 -13.00 -4.79 -4.57
CA LEU A 432 -13.96 -5.63 -3.84
C LEU A 432 -14.68 -6.68 -4.74
N ARG A 433 -14.95 -6.34 -6.01
CA ARG A 433 -15.56 -7.26 -6.99
C ARG A 433 -14.64 -8.42 -7.37
N VAL A 434 -13.33 -8.18 -7.51
CA VAL A 434 -12.33 -9.21 -7.80
C VAL A 434 -12.16 -10.12 -6.58
N ASP A 435 -12.12 -9.54 -5.37
CA ASP A 435 -12.06 -10.29 -4.11
C ASP A 435 -13.26 -11.22 -3.95
N TRP A 436 -14.50 -10.69 -4.02
CA TRP A 436 -15.71 -11.51 -3.95
C TRP A 436 -15.78 -12.58 -5.04
N ILE A 437 -15.40 -12.30 -6.30
CA ILE A 437 -15.37 -13.33 -7.34
C ILE A 437 -14.34 -14.41 -7.00
N CYS A 438 -13.14 -14.04 -6.57
CA CYS A 438 -12.12 -15.01 -6.18
C CYS A 438 -12.54 -15.87 -4.98
N LEU A 439 -13.18 -15.29 -3.97
CA LEU A 439 -13.72 -16.02 -2.82
C LEU A 439 -14.89 -16.93 -3.23
N VAL A 440 -15.85 -16.47 -4.04
CA VAL A 440 -16.97 -17.29 -4.53
C VAL A 440 -16.49 -18.47 -5.38
N LEU A 441 -15.47 -18.30 -6.23
CA LEU A 441 -14.93 -19.41 -7.03
C LEU A 441 -14.16 -20.44 -6.18
N CYS A 442 -13.48 -19.99 -5.11
CA CYS A 442 -12.99 -20.90 -4.07
C CYS A 442 -14.15 -21.64 -3.39
N LEU A 443 -15.18 -20.93 -2.93
CA LEU A 443 -16.33 -21.48 -2.22
C LEU A 443 -17.02 -22.58 -3.03
N ILE A 444 -17.25 -22.36 -4.33
CA ILE A 444 -17.87 -23.34 -5.24
C ILE A 444 -17.02 -24.60 -5.36
N PHE A 445 -15.70 -24.46 -5.58
CA PHE A 445 -14.81 -25.63 -5.61
C PHE A 445 -14.87 -26.43 -4.30
N TYR A 446 -14.98 -25.76 -3.15
CA TYR A 446 -15.11 -26.41 -1.85
C TYR A 446 -16.48 -27.09 -1.65
N ILE A 447 -17.58 -26.45 -2.05
CA ILE A 447 -18.94 -27.03 -2.05
C ILE A 447 -18.95 -28.31 -2.89
N ASN A 448 -18.41 -28.25 -4.11
CA ASN A 448 -18.29 -29.42 -4.99
C ASN A 448 -17.34 -30.48 -4.43
N SER A 449 -16.37 -30.10 -3.59
CA SER A 449 -15.46 -31.05 -2.94
C SER A 449 -16.15 -31.90 -1.87
N THR A 450 -17.24 -31.43 -1.22
CA THR A 450 -17.95 -32.16 -0.14
C THR A 450 -19.41 -32.53 -0.42
N SER A 451 -20.02 -32.09 -1.53
CA SER A 451 -21.36 -32.56 -1.96
C SER A 451 -21.46 -34.09 -2.00
N VAL A 452 -20.44 -34.75 -2.54
CA VAL A 452 -20.35 -36.21 -2.70
C VAL A 452 -20.28 -37.02 -1.40
N LEU A 453 -20.23 -36.36 -0.23
CA LEU A 453 -20.16 -37.07 1.06
C LEU A 453 -21.40 -37.93 1.32
N ALA A 454 -22.57 -37.58 0.77
CA ALA A 454 -23.76 -38.40 0.86
C ALA A 454 -23.56 -39.76 0.17
N THR A 455 -22.98 -39.79 -1.03
CA THR A 455 -22.59 -41.04 -1.72
C THR A 455 -21.48 -41.79 -0.97
N ALA A 456 -20.45 -41.09 -0.49
CA ALA A 456 -19.33 -41.71 0.22
C ALA A 456 -19.79 -42.43 1.50
N PHE A 457 -20.69 -41.82 2.27
CA PHE A 457 -21.28 -42.43 3.46
C PHE A 457 -22.31 -43.51 3.10
N SER A 458 -23.04 -43.37 1.99
CA SER A 458 -23.88 -44.45 1.47
C SER A 458 -23.05 -45.72 1.24
N TRP A 459 -21.88 -45.62 0.59
CA TRP A 459 -21.01 -46.77 0.38
C TRP A 459 -20.46 -47.33 1.70
N MET A 460 -19.99 -46.46 2.60
CA MET A 460 -19.48 -46.82 3.93
C MET A 460 -20.50 -47.57 4.81
N ASN A 461 -21.80 -47.33 4.58
CA ASN A 461 -22.93 -47.95 5.28
C ASN A 461 -23.44 -49.24 4.59
N THR A 462 -22.96 -49.63 3.39
CA THR A 462 -23.45 -50.84 2.68
C THR A 462 -23.04 -52.16 3.34
N LYS A 463 -22.04 -52.14 4.22
CA LYS A 463 -21.49 -53.33 4.90
C LYS A 463 -21.51 -53.13 6.41
N GLY A 464 -21.59 -54.22 7.15
CA GLY A 464 -21.66 -54.19 8.61
C GLY A 464 -20.41 -53.59 9.28
N PRO A 465 -20.49 -53.25 10.58
CA PRO A 465 -19.34 -52.83 11.37
C PRO A 465 -18.16 -53.79 11.20
N GLY A 466 -16.95 -53.24 11.00
CA GLY A 466 -15.73 -54.02 10.74
C GLY A 466 -15.61 -54.70 9.36
N GLN A 467 -16.62 -54.66 8.48
CA GLN A 467 -16.63 -55.41 7.20
C GLN A 467 -16.22 -54.60 5.95
N LEU A 468 -15.51 -53.47 6.11
CA LEU A 468 -14.97 -52.71 4.97
C LEU A 468 -13.75 -53.43 4.38
N ASP A 469 -13.84 -53.87 3.13
CA ASP A 469 -12.68 -54.41 2.40
C ASP A 469 -11.75 -53.26 1.96
N ARG A 470 -10.48 -53.57 1.71
CA ARG A 470 -9.47 -52.62 1.20
C ARG A 470 -9.95 -51.88 -0.06
N LYS A 471 -10.80 -52.50 -0.87
CA LYS A 471 -11.46 -51.88 -2.04
C LYS A 471 -12.45 -50.77 -1.64
N ASP A 472 -13.25 -50.99 -0.60
CA ASP A 472 -14.20 -49.98 -0.09
C ASP A 472 -13.44 -48.82 0.56
N VAL A 473 -12.38 -49.12 1.33
CA VAL A 473 -11.47 -48.12 1.92
C VAL A 473 -10.87 -47.22 0.84
N GLY A 474 -10.37 -47.82 -0.26
CA GLY A 474 -9.85 -47.09 -1.41
C GLY A 474 -10.92 -46.25 -2.13
N LEU A 475 -12.11 -46.80 -2.35
CA LEU A 475 -13.21 -46.11 -3.03
C LEU A 475 -13.75 -44.92 -2.22
N VAL A 476 -13.96 -45.09 -0.91
CA VAL A 476 -14.42 -44.01 -0.02
C VAL A 476 -13.37 -42.90 0.07
N ALA A 477 -12.08 -43.25 0.18
CA ALA A 477 -11.00 -42.27 0.14
C ALA A 477 -10.91 -41.53 -1.21
N LEU A 478 -11.14 -42.21 -2.33
CA LEU A 478 -11.21 -41.58 -3.67
C LEU A 478 -12.46 -40.71 -3.86
N LEU A 479 -13.60 -41.04 -3.28
CA LEU A 479 -14.79 -40.18 -3.32
C LEU A 479 -14.51 -38.87 -2.57
N ILE A 480 -13.98 -38.95 -1.35
CA ILE A 480 -13.66 -37.80 -0.51
C ILE A 480 -12.50 -36.98 -1.13
N GLY A 481 -11.31 -37.60 -1.29
CA GLY A 481 -10.07 -36.92 -1.65
C GLY A 481 -9.66 -36.95 -3.13
N GLY A 482 -10.30 -37.78 -3.97
CA GLY A 482 -9.86 -38.02 -5.36
C GLY A 482 -9.92 -36.79 -6.28
N VAL A 483 -10.74 -35.78 -5.94
CA VAL A 483 -10.79 -34.48 -6.63
C VAL A 483 -9.44 -33.72 -6.60
N TYR A 484 -8.52 -34.09 -5.71
CA TYR A 484 -7.19 -33.48 -5.62
C TYR A 484 -6.13 -34.19 -6.47
N VAL A 485 -6.40 -35.39 -7.01
CA VAL A 485 -5.46 -36.14 -7.86
C VAL A 485 -4.99 -35.36 -9.10
N PRO A 486 -5.87 -34.64 -9.84
CA PRO A 486 -5.47 -33.93 -11.06
C PRO A 486 -4.81 -32.55 -10.84
N MET A 487 -4.55 -32.14 -9.58
CA MET A 487 -4.19 -30.76 -9.25
C MET A 487 -2.95 -30.20 -10.00
N PRO A 488 -1.85 -30.94 -10.23
CA PRO A 488 -0.71 -30.43 -11.00
C PRO A 488 -1.05 -30.15 -12.47
N LEU A 489 -1.86 -31.03 -13.10
CA LEU A 489 -2.34 -30.86 -14.47
C LEU A 489 -3.32 -29.67 -14.55
N SER A 490 -4.21 -29.55 -13.57
CA SER A 490 -5.11 -28.40 -13.42
C SER A 490 -4.34 -27.09 -13.30
N LEU A 491 -3.33 -27.02 -12.43
CA LEU A 491 -2.48 -25.85 -12.23
C LEU A 491 -1.70 -25.48 -13.50
N TRP A 492 -1.10 -26.47 -14.17
CA TRP A 492 -0.40 -26.27 -15.43
C TRP A 492 -1.33 -25.70 -16.51
N LEU A 493 -2.52 -26.27 -16.68
CA LEU A 493 -3.48 -25.85 -17.70
C LEU A 493 -4.07 -24.47 -17.38
N THR A 494 -4.48 -24.23 -16.13
CA THR A 494 -5.00 -22.93 -15.66
C THR A 494 -3.97 -21.83 -15.81
N ARG A 495 -2.69 -22.09 -15.47
CA ARG A 495 -1.59 -21.14 -15.68
C ARG A 495 -1.33 -20.91 -17.17
N THR A 496 -1.34 -21.95 -18.00
CA THR A 496 -1.11 -21.84 -19.45
C THR A 496 -2.19 -21.00 -20.15
N VAL A 497 -3.46 -21.21 -19.81
CA VAL A 497 -4.58 -20.39 -20.31
C VAL A 497 -4.49 -18.96 -19.77
N THR A 498 -4.16 -18.78 -18.49
CA THR A 498 -4.02 -17.46 -17.86
C THR A 498 -2.90 -16.62 -18.49
N VAL A 499 -1.74 -17.21 -18.78
CA VAL A 499 -0.61 -16.50 -19.41
C VAL A 499 -0.90 -16.15 -20.87
N ARG A 500 -1.66 -16.98 -21.60
CA ARG A 500 -1.96 -16.74 -23.03
C ARG A 500 -3.16 -15.82 -23.28
N PHE A 501 -4.18 -15.88 -22.43
CA PHE A 501 -5.48 -15.22 -22.66
C PHE A 501 -5.90 -14.28 -21.53
N GLY A 502 -5.21 -14.29 -20.39
CA GLY A 502 -5.50 -13.48 -19.21
C GLY A 502 -6.35 -14.19 -18.15
N HIS A 503 -6.33 -13.67 -16.92
CA HIS A 503 -6.92 -14.30 -15.73
C HIS A 503 -8.38 -14.73 -15.90
N ARG A 504 -9.20 -13.90 -16.56
CA ARG A 504 -10.62 -14.19 -16.85
C ARG A 504 -10.83 -15.55 -17.52
N TYR A 505 -10.00 -15.91 -18.50
CA TYR A 505 -10.12 -17.20 -19.19
C TYR A 505 -9.65 -18.37 -18.32
N GLY A 506 -8.71 -18.14 -17.39
CA GLY A 506 -8.37 -19.13 -16.35
C GLY A 506 -9.53 -19.40 -15.38
N LEU A 507 -10.32 -18.37 -15.03
CA LEU A 507 -11.51 -18.53 -14.19
C LEU A 507 -12.67 -19.21 -14.95
N LEU A 508 -12.86 -18.88 -16.23
CA LEU A 508 -13.86 -19.54 -17.08
C LEU A 508 -13.50 -21.01 -17.37
N LEU A 509 -12.21 -21.34 -17.52
CA LEU A 509 -11.74 -22.72 -17.63
C LEU A 509 -12.07 -23.54 -16.37
N PHE A 510 -11.88 -22.97 -15.17
CA PHE A 510 -12.27 -23.61 -13.91
C PHE A 510 -13.76 -23.97 -13.92
N LEU A 511 -14.62 -23.02 -14.27
CA LEU A 511 -16.07 -23.22 -14.30
C LEU A 511 -16.50 -24.21 -15.38
N PHE A 512 -15.86 -24.20 -16.55
CA PHE A 512 -16.06 -25.23 -17.58
C PHE A 512 -15.82 -26.65 -17.05
N PHE A 513 -14.78 -26.86 -16.23
CA PHE A 513 -14.52 -28.17 -15.62
C PHE A 513 -15.48 -28.53 -14.49
N GLN A 514 -16.01 -27.56 -13.73
CA GLN A 514 -17.06 -27.88 -12.76
C GLN A 514 -18.36 -28.29 -13.49
N LEU A 515 -18.79 -27.48 -14.47
CA LEU A 515 -19.97 -27.75 -15.30
C LEU A 515 -19.90 -29.10 -16.00
N LEU A 516 -18.75 -29.43 -16.61
CA LEU A 516 -18.55 -30.71 -17.28
C LEU A 516 -18.61 -31.90 -16.31
N GLY A 517 -18.07 -31.76 -15.09
CA GLY A 517 -18.16 -32.82 -14.08
C GLY A 517 -19.59 -33.01 -13.55
N HIS A 518 -20.34 -31.94 -13.32
CA HIS A 518 -21.76 -32.04 -12.96
C HIS A 518 -22.61 -32.62 -14.09
N LEU A 519 -22.35 -32.26 -15.34
CA LEU A 519 -22.99 -32.87 -16.51
C LEU A 519 -22.71 -34.37 -16.62
N ILE A 520 -21.46 -34.81 -16.36
CA ILE A 520 -21.09 -36.23 -16.30
C ILE A 520 -21.85 -36.95 -15.16
N THR A 521 -21.98 -36.35 -13.99
CA THR A 521 -22.76 -36.91 -12.88
C THR A 521 -24.25 -37.04 -13.24
N VAL A 522 -24.86 -35.98 -13.80
CA VAL A 522 -26.28 -35.94 -14.16
C VAL A 522 -26.60 -36.96 -15.25
N CYS A 523 -25.89 -36.95 -16.38
CA CYS A 523 -26.08 -37.91 -17.45
C CYS A 523 -25.77 -39.35 -16.99
N GLY A 524 -24.70 -39.53 -16.20
CA GLY A 524 -24.30 -40.83 -15.68
C GLY A 524 -25.32 -41.46 -14.74
N GLN A 525 -25.84 -40.72 -13.76
CA GLN A 525 -26.86 -41.23 -12.84
C GLN A 525 -28.27 -41.27 -13.44
N ALA A 526 -28.56 -40.49 -14.49
CA ALA A 526 -29.80 -40.64 -15.26
C ALA A 526 -29.83 -41.94 -16.10
N ILE A 527 -28.67 -42.42 -16.58
CA ILE A 527 -28.54 -43.66 -17.36
C ILE A 527 -28.35 -44.88 -16.45
N ALA A 528 -27.53 -44.75 -15.40
CA ALA A 528 -27.09 -45.85 -14.55
C ALA A 528 -26.99 -45.41 -13.08
N PRO A 529 -28.14 -45.18 -12.40
CA PRO A 529 -28.21 -44.49 -11.11
C PRO A 529 -27.32 -45.11 -10.03
N THR A 530 -27.34 -46.44 -9.92
CA THR A 530 -26.59 -47.23 -8.93
C THR A 530 -25.08 -47.29 -9.18
N THR A 531 -24.55 -46.70 -10.25
CA THR A 531 -23.13 -46.81 -10.60
C THR A 531 -22.30 -45.65 -10.01
N VAL A 532 -21.21 -46.00 -9.33
CA VAL A 532 -20.26 -45.02 -8.76
C VAL A 532 -19.26 -44.47 -9.80
N TRP A 533 -19.09 -45.15 -10.94
CA TRP A 533 -18.10 -44.80 -11.95
C TRP A 533 -18.29 -43.42 -12.61
N PRO A 534 -19.52 -42.98 -12.98
CA PRO A 534 -19.71 -41.62 -13.49
C PRO A 534 -19.38 -40.55 -12.45
N VAL A 535 -19.72 -40.79 -11.17
CA VAL A 535 -19.33 -39.91 -10.06
C VAL A 535 -17.81 -39.87 -9.93
N MET A 536 -17.12 -41.02 -10.01
CA MET A 536 -15.65 -41.06 -9.95
C MET A 536 -14.98 -40.30 -11.11
N LEU A 537 -15.50 -40.44 -12.33
CA LEU A 537 -15.03 -39.66 -13.48
C LEU A 537 -15.29 -38.16 -13.28
N ALA A 538 -16.48 -37.78 -12.80
CA ALA A 538 -16.81 -36.40 -12.46
C ALA A 538 -15.88 -35.82 -11.38
N ARG A 539 -15.47 -36.59 -10.35
CA ARG A 539 -14.46 -36.14 -9.36
C ARG A 539 -13.13 -35.78 -10.01
N LEU A 540 -12.67 -36.57 -10.99
CA LEU A 540 -11.44 -36.26 -11.72
C LEU A 540 -11.62 -35.03 -12.63
N VAL A 541 -12.79 -34.83 -13.23
CA VAL A 541 -13.07 -33.64 -14.05
C VAL A 541 -13.21 -32.38 -13.18
N HIS A 542 -13.92 -32.42 -12.05
CA HIS A 542 -13.93 -31.35 -11.04
C HIS A 542 -12.51 -31.02 -10.56
N GLY A 543 -11.65 -32.04 -10.44
CA GLY A 543 -10.24 -31.90 -10.06
C GLY A 543 -9.39 -31.16 -11.09
N LEU A 544 -9.75 -31.18 -12.38
CA LEU A 544 -9.15 -30.33 -13.41
C LEU A 544 -9.47 -28.83 -13.22
N GLY A 545 -10.41 -28.50 -12.32
CA GLY A 545 -10.64 -27.13 -11.84
C GLY A 545 -9.84 -26.69 -10.61
N SER A 546 -9.20 -27.62 -9.86
CA SER A 546 -8.56 -27.32 -8.56
C SER A 546 -7.43 -26.27 -8.60
N GLY A 547 -6.87 -26.00 -9.78
CA GLY A 547 -5.97 -24.89 -10.07
C GLY A 547 -6.52 -23.52 -9.70
N ILE A 548 -7.85 -23.38 -9.57
CA ILE A 548 -8.52 -22.18 -9.05
C ILE A 548 -7.94 -21.72 -7.70
N LEU A 549 -7.56 -22.65 -6.81
CA LEU A 549 -7.04 -22.35 -5.47
C LEU A 549 -5.68 -21.62 -5.49
N PHE A 550 -4.92 -21.76 -6.58
CA PHE A 550 -3.71 -20.98 -6.85
C PHE A 550 -4.02 -19.71 -7.62
N GLN A 551 -4.89 -19.81 -8.63
CA GLN A 551 -5.30 -18.70 -9.50
C GLN A 551 -5.85 -17.53 -8.69
N THR A 552 -6.76 -17.79 -7.75
CA THR A 552 -7.38 -16.77 -6.89
C THR A 552 -6.37 -16.14 -5.95
N ARG A 553 -5.56 -16.94 -5.25
CA ARG A 553 -4.49 -16.43 -4.37
C ARG A 553 -3.49 -15.56 -5.13
N HIS A 554 -3.06 -15.99 -6.30
CA HIS A 554 -2.14 -15.22 -7.14
C HIS A 554 -2.78 -13.91 -7.59
N ILE A 555 -4.04 -13.93 -8.07
CA ILE A 555 -4.79 -12.71 -8.42
C ILE A 555 -4.87 -11.73 -7.25
N LEU A 556 -5.22 -12.20 -6.05
CA LEU A 556 -5.38 -11.32 -4.89
C LEU A 556 -4.02 -10.83 -4.35
N ALA A 557 -2.98 -11.67 -4.37
CA ALA A 557 -1.62 -11.28 -3.97
C ALA A 557 -0.93 -10.34 -4.96
N ILE A 558 -1.19 -10.42 -6.28
CA ILE A 558 -0.67 -9.44 -7.24
C ILE A 558 -1.41 -8.10 -7.16
N MET A 559 -2.64 -8.06 -6.65
CA MET A 559 -3.46 -6.86 -6.51
C MET A 559 -3.44 -6.26 -5.09
N SER A 560 -2.53 -6.70 -4.21
CA SER A 560 -2.48 -6.20 -2.83
C SER A 560 -1.08 -6.10 -2.23
N THR A 561 -0.95 -5.21 -1.25
CA THR A 561 0.25 -5.01 -0.43
C THR A 561 0.37 -6.08 0.67
N ASN A 562 1.60 -6.38 1.10
CA ASN A 562 1.94 -7.47 2.05
C ASN A 562 1.09 -7.48 3.35
N ASP A 563 0.73 -6.30 3.86
CA ASP A 563 -0.13 -6.15 5.04
C ASP A 563 -1.54 -6.76 4.86
N ASN A 564 -2.06 -6.78 3.63
CA ASN A 564 -3.31 -7.47 3.30
C ASN A 564 -3.13 -8.97 3.02
N HIS A 565 -1.93 -9.49 2.75
CA HIS A 565 -1.74 -10.89 2.34
C HIS A 565 -2.20 -11.86 3.44
N THR A 566 -1.94 -11.56 4.72
CA THR A 566 -2.45 -12.34 5.87
C THR A 566 -3.97 -12.30 6.00
N LYS A 567 -4.57 -11.12 5.78
CA LYS A 567 -6.04 -10.91 5.83
C LYS A 567 -6.73 -11.70 4.72
N ILE A 568 -6.26 -11.57 3.48
CA ILE A 568 -6.73 -12.31 2.30
C ILE A 568 -6.59 -13.82 2.53
N GLN A 569 -5.43 -14.28 3.00
CA GLN A 569 -5.19 -15.70 3.25
C GLN A 569 -6.10 -16.26 4.35
N THR A 570 -6.45 -15.46 5.37
CA THR A 570 -7.45 -15.81 6.40
C THR A 570 -8.84 -15.95 5.79
N TRP A 571 -9.28 -14.99 4.95
CA TRP A 571 -10.55 -15.08 4.23
C TRP A 571 -10.64 -16.32 3.32
N ILE A 572 -9.52 -16.73 2.71
CA ILE A 572 -9.46 -17.93 1.86
C ILE A 572 -9.51 -19.24 2.69
N PHE A 573 -9.03 -19.25 3.94
CA PHE A 573 -9.24 -20.37 4.86
C PHE A 573 -10.69 -20.44 5.34
N PHE A 574 -11.24 -19.33 5.85
CA PHE A 574 -12.63 -19.21 6.27
C PHE A 574 -13.60 -19.62 5.15
N THR A 575 -13.39 -19.13 3.93
CA THR A 575 -14.19 -19.47 2.75
C THR A 575 -14.02 -20.94 2.33
N GLY A 576 -12.85 -21.54 2.60
CA GLY A 576 -12.61 -22.96 2.39
C GLY A 576 -13.44 -23.82 3.34
N ASP A 577 -13.33 -23.57 4.63
CA ASP A 577 -14.00 -24.36 5.66
C ASP A 577 -15.53 -24.13 5.64
N LEU A 578 -15.98 -22.90 5.33
CA LEU A 578 -17.38 -22.60 5.03
C LEU A 578 -17.89 -23.34 3.78
N GLY A 579 -17.09 -23.40 2.70
CA GLY A 579 -17.45 -24.14 1.49
C GLY A 579 -17.54 -25.65 1.72
N LEU A 580 -16.61 -26.20 2.51
CA LEU A 580 -16.63 -27.60 2.95
C LEU A 580 -17.90 -27.91 3.76
N ALA A 581 -18.31 -27.01 4.67
CA ALA A 581 -19.55 -27.12 5.43
C ALA A 581 -20.80 -27.06 4.53
N ILE A 582 -20.91 -26.04 3.68
CA ILE A 582 -22.07 -25.87 2.79
C ILE A 582 -22.21 -27.06 1.84
N GLY A 583 -21.10 -27.55 1.27
CA GLY A 583 -21.13 -28.74 0.41
C GLY A 583 -21.63 -29.99 1.15
N ALA A 584 -21.25 -30.20 2.41
CA ALA A 584 -21.76 -31.33 3.20
C ALA A 584 -23.25 -31.17 3.59
N LEU A 585 -23.72 -29.93 3.78
CA LEU A 585 -25.16 -29.64 3.98
C LEU A 585 -25.98 -29.76 2.69
N PHE A 586 -25.40 -29.50 1.52
CA PHE A 586 -26.13 -29.28 0.28
C PHE A 586 -27.06 -30.45 -0.12
N PRO A 587 -26.66 -31.75 -0.06
CA PRO A 587 -27.59 -32.86 -0.27
C PRO A 587 -28.72 -32.91 0.77
N VAL A 588 -28.45 -32.53 2.03
CA VAL A 588 -29.43 -32.52 3.13
C VAL A 588 -30.46 -31.40 2.93
N MET A 589 -30.01 -30.23 2.50
CA MET A 589 -30.88 -29.09 2.18
C MET A 589 -31.82 -29.44 1.02
N LEU A 590 -31.29 -30.04 -0.05
CA LEU A 590 -32.10 -30.46 -1.20
C LEU A 590 -33.04 -31.63 -0.86
N PHE A 591 -32.63 -32.56 0.01
CA PHE A 591 -33.52 -33.59 0.55
C PHE A 591 -34.68 -32.99 1.36
N THR A 592 -34.40 -31.97 2.17
CA THR A 592 -35.42 -31.28 2.97
C THR A 592 -36.38 -30.45 2.11
N ILE A 593 -35.85 -29.67 1.16
CA ILE A 593 -36.63 -28.80 0.25
C ILE A 593 -37.53 -29.62 -0.68
N SER A 594 -37.10 -30.81 -1.11
CA SER A 594 -37.90 -31.73 -1.92
C SER A 594 -38.93 -32.56 -1.13
N GLY A 595 -39.09 -32.32 0.18
CA GLY A 595 -39.99 -33.09 1.03
C GLY A 595 -39.58 -34.56 1.19
N GLY A 596 -38.29 -34.87 1.03
CA GLY A 596 -37.74 -36.23 1.08
C GLY A 596 -37.83 -37.03 -0.22
N ASN A 597 -38.35 -36.44 -1.31
CA ASN A 597 -38.62 -37.14 -2.58
C ASN A 597 -37.40 -37.29 -3.51
N LEU A 598 -36.16 -37.25 -2.98
CA LEU A 598 -34.96 -37.51 -3.80
C LEU A 598 -34.85 -39.00 -4.18
N PRO A 599 -34.37 -39.35 -5.39
CA PRO A 599 -34.13 -40.72 -5.79
C PRO A 599 -32.99 -41.33 -4.96
N LYS A 600 -33.32 -42.26 -4.06
CA LYS A 600 -32.36 -42.90 -3.13
C LYS A 600 -31.21 -43.62 -3.83
N GLU A 601 -31.44 -44.08 -5.07
CA GLU A 601 -30.43 -44.76 -5.90
C GLU A 601 -29.46 -43.79 -6.59
N ALA A 602 -29.82 -42.51 -6.72
CA ALA A 602 -29.07 -41.47 -7.44
C ALA A 602 -28.87 -40.20 -6.57
N PRO A 603 -28.19 -40.30 -5.42
CA PRO A 603 -28.11 -39.22 -4.43
C PRO A 603 -27.40 -37.94 -4.92
N GLU A 604 -26.58 -38.00 -5.97
CA GLU A 604 -25.86 -36.83 -6.52
C GLU A 604 -26.58 -36.18 -7.70
N LEU A 605 -27.63 -36.80 -8.25
CA LEU A 605 -28.30 -36.36 -9.48
C LEU A 605 -28.91 -34.97 -9.33
N ILE A 606 -29.71 -34.77 -8.27
CA ILE A 606 -30.35 -33.48 -7.98
C ILE A 606 -29.34 -32.45 -7.45
N PRO A 607 -28.43 -32.77 -6.50
CA PRO A 607 -27.32 -31.88 -6.15
C PRO A 607 -26.50 -31.40 -7.37
N SER A 608 -26.10 -32.29 -8.27
CA SER A 608 -25.33 -31.90 -9.46
C SER A 608 -26.15 -31.10 -10.46
N ALA A 609 -27.44 -31.39 -10.64
CA ALA A 609 -28.32 -30.57 -11.48
C ALA A 609 -28.48 -29.13 -10.93
N VAL A 610 -28.56 -28.96 -9.61
CA VAL A 610 -28.63 -27.64 -8.98
C VAL A 610 -27.27 -26.91 -9.03
N SER A 611 -26.15 -27.59 -8.76
CA SER A 611 -24.81 -27.02 -8.94
C SER A 611 -24.58 -26.56 -10.39
N LEU A 612 -24.96 -27.38 -11.39
CA LEU A 612 -24.85 -27.03 -12.81
C LEU A 612 -25.56 -25.71 -13.12
N CYS A 613 -26.79 -25.52 -12.62
CA CYS A 613 -27.55 -24.28 -12.80
C CYS A 613 -26.87 -23.07 -12.11
N ILE A 614 -26.39 -23.25 -10.88
CA ILE A 614 -25.66 -22.20 -10.14
C ILE A 614 -24.39 -21.79 -10.88
N GLU A 615 -23.63 -22.76 -11.39
CA GLU A 615 -22.37 -22.54 -12.10
C GLU A 615 -22.55 -21.90 -13.47
N VAL A 616 -23.65 -22.17 -14.19
CA VAL A 616 -23.98 -21.43 -15.42
C VAL A 616 -24.19 -19.95 -15.10
N VAL A 617 -24.93 -19.64 -14.02
CA VAL A 617 -25.13 -18.24 -13.57
C VAL A 617 -23.80 -17.61 -13.15
N VAL A 618 -22.94 -18.34 -12.42
CA VAL A 618 -21.62 -17.84 -12.02
C VAL A 618 -20.68 -17.67 -13.22
N MET A 619 -20.74 -18.54 -14.23
CA MET A 619 -19.95 -18.40 -15.46
C MET A 619 -20.38 -17.19 -16.29
N LEU A 620 -21.69 -16.93 -16.38
CA LEU A 620 -22.22 -15.71 -16.99
C LEU A 620 -21.83 -14.46 -16.17
N TRP A 621 -21.83 -14.55 -14.84
CA TRP A 621 -21.42 -13.46 -13.95
C TRP A 621 -19.92 -13.14 -14.07
N VAL A 622 -19.04 -14.14 -14.03
CA VAL A 622 -17.60 -13.98 -14.28
C VAL A 622 -17.34 -13.46 -15.70
N GLY A 623 -18.10 -13.96 -16.68
CA GLY A 623 -18.04 -13.50 -18.07
C GLY A 623 -18.55 -12.07 -18.32
N SER A 624 -19.39 -11.51 -17.45
CA SER A 624 -19.90 -10.14 -17.57
C SER A 624 -19.21 -9.13 -16.65
N VAL A 625 -18.80 -9.55 -15.44
CA VAL A 625 -18.31 -8.65 -14.38
C VAL A 625 -16.79 -8.74 -14.15
N PHE A 626 -16.14 -9.87 -14.44
CA PHE A 626 -14.69 -9.98 -14.16
C PHE A 626 -13.86 -9.17 -15.18
N PRO A 627 -12.92 -8.31 -14.73
CA PRO A 627 -12.13 -7.47 -15.63
C PRO A 627 -11.34 -8.28 -16.67
N SER A 628 -11.31 -7.78 -17.91
CA SER A 628 -10.54 -8.38 -19.01
C SER A 628 -9.03 -8.22 -18.83
N ARG A 629 -8.59 -7.17 -18.13
CA ARG A 629 -7.20 -6.92 -17.72
C ARG A 629 -7.18 -6.60 -16.22
N LEU A 630 -6.23 -7.19 -15.50
CA LEU A 630 -5.92 -6.83 -14.11
C LEU A 630 -4.58 -6.06 -14.12
N VAL A 631 -4.50 -4.99 -13.33
CA VAL A 631 -3.23 -4.31 -13.07
C VAL A 631 -2.60 -4.96 -11.84
N GLY A 632 -1.49 -5.66 -12.04
CA GLY A 632 -0.67 -6.18 -10.95
C GLY A 632 0.23 -5.09 -10.37
N LEU A 633 0.37 -5.05 -9.05
CA LEU A 633 1.31 -4.19 -8.36
C LEU A 633 2.76 -4.65 -8.62
N PRO A 634 3.71 -3.73 -8.87
CA PRO A 634 5.13 -4.06 -8.98
C PRO A 634 5.65 -4.78 -7.73
N GLU A 635 6.68 -5.62 -7.88
CA GLU A 635 7.18 -6.47 -6.79
C GLU A 635 7.62 -5.67 -5.55
N GLY A 636 8.31 -4.53 -5.73
CA GLY A 636 8.68 -3.62 -4.64
C GLY A 636 7.52 -2.84 -4.00
N VAL A 637 6.32 -2.90 -4.58
CA VAL A 637 5.07 -2.38 -3.97
C VAL A 637 4.34 -3.51 -3.24
N ARG A 638 4.33 -4.73 -3.80
CA ARG A 638 3.80 -5.93 -3.11
C ARG A 638 4.60 -6.24 -1.85
N TYR A 639 5.93 -6.21 -1.95
CA TYR A 639 6.88 -6.53 -0.88
C TYR A 639 7.79 -5.33 -0.65
N THR A 640 7.54 -4.57 0.42
CA THR A 640 8.41 -3.47 0.85
C THR A 640 9.77 -4.04 1.29
N ASP A 641 10.82 -3.71 0.54
CA ASP A 641 12.06 -4.49 0.53
C ASP A 641 12.83 -4.43 1.86
N TRP A 642 12.91 -5.57 2.54
CA TRP A 642 13.52 -5.74 3.87
C TRP A 642 15.05 -5.81 3.79
N THR A 643 15.66 -4.73 3.29
CA THR A 643 17.11 -4.58 2.98
C THR A 643 18.04 -4.47 4.21
N ALA A 644 17.78 -5.26 5.26
CA ALA A 644 18.52 -5.27 6.50
C ALA A 644 19.79 -6.16 6.48
N LYS A 645 20.90 -5.59 5.97
CA LYS A 645 22.31 -6.01 6.23
C LYS A 645 22.73 -7.42 5.75
N GLY A 646 23.33 -7.48 4.56
CA GLY A 646 23.78 -8.71 3.88
C GLY A 646 24.84 -9.61 4.56
N ARG A 647 25.36 -9.29 5.76
CA ARG A 647 26.35 -10.14 6.47
C ARG A 647 25.75 -11.33 7.25
N ARG A 648 24.42 -11.45 7.39
CA ARG A 648 23.79 -12.62 8.06
C ARG A 648 23.48 -13.82 7.14
N ARG A 649 23.76 -13.74 5.84
CA ARG A 649 23.25 -14.67 4.79
C ARG A 649 23.38 -16.17 5.10
N ALA A 650 24.52 -16.65 5.61
CA ALA A 650 24.73 -18.09 5.84
C ALA A 650 23.86 -18.67 6.97
N LYS A 651 23.87 -18.05 8.18
CA LYS A 651 23.01 -18.50 9.30
C LYS A 651 21.53 -18.26 9.04
N LEU A 652 21.17 -17.27 8.21
CA LEU A 652 19.78 -17.08 7.79
C LEU A 652 19.29 -18.22 6.88
N ALA A 653 20.11 -18.75 5.97
CA ALA A 653 19.70 -19.79 5.02
C ALA A 653 19.34 -21.12 5.70
N GLU A 654 20.07 -21.54 6.74
CA GLU A 654 19.72 -22.75 7.50
C GLU A 654 18.45 -22.54 8.34
N SER A 655 18.30 -21.34 8.94
CA SER A 655 17.10 -20.93 9.66
C SER A 655 15.87 -20.90 8.74
N ASP A 656 16.03 -20.39 7.52
CA ASP A 656 15.00 -20.31 6.48
C ASP A 656 14.60 -21.72 6.01
N ARG A 657 15.54 -22.64 5.75
CA ARG A 657 15.21 -24.03 5.41
C ARG A 657 14.43 -24.74 6.52
N LYS A 658 14.81 -24.55 7.79
CA LYS A 658 14.08 -25.08 8.95
C LYS A 658 12.68 -24.48 9.06
N PHE A 659 12.55 -23.16 8.93
CA PHE A 659 11.30 -22.41 8.97
C PHE A 659 10.33 -22.80 7.84
N ARG A 660 10.82 -22.94 6.60
CA ARG A 660 10.06 -23.48 5.44
C ARG A 660 9.50 -24.86 5.76
N PHE A 661 10.34 -25.78 6.25
CA PHE A 661 9.91 -27.12 6.64
C PHE A 661 8.86 -27.08 7.76
N THR A 662 9.02 -26.24 8.78
CA THR A 662 8.03 -26.05 9.85
C THR A 662 6.67 -25.59 9.30
N VAL A 663 6.64 -24.58 8.43
CA VAL A 663 5.39 -24.07 7.83
C VAL A 663 4.77 -25.10 6.88
N TRP A 664 5.59 -25.85 6.12
CA TRP A 664 5.12 -26.95 5.26
C TRP A 664 4.49 -28.09 6.07
N VAL A 665 5.14 -28.55 7.13
CA VAL A 665 4.58 -29.56 8.03
C VAL A 665 3.29 -29.05 8.65
N SER A 666 3.32 -27.89 9.32
CA SER A 666 2.15 -27.36 10.04
C SER A 666 0.93 -27.16 9.13
N GLY A 667 1.12 -26.46 8.02
CA GLY A 667 0.04 -26.20 7.06
C GLY A 667 -0.49 -27.45 6.35
N THR A 668 0.31 -28.50 6.22
CA THR A 668 -0.13 -29.81 5.70
C THR A 668 -0.88 -30.61 6.75
N THR A 669 -0.34 -30.66 7.97
CA THR A 669 -0.87 -31.44 9.09
C THR A 669 -2.25 -30.93 9.55
N ARG A 670 -2.54 -29.62 9.48
CA ARG A 670 -3.93 -29.12 9.65
C ARG A 670 -4.87 -29.81 8.67
N ILE A 671 -4.54 -29.76 7.39
CA ILE A 671 -5.43 -30.27 6.33
C ILE A 671 -5.52 -31.79 6.37
N PHE A 672 -4.47 -32.49 6.82
CA PHE A 672 -4.52 -33.93 7.13
C PHE A 672 -5.57 -34.21 8.20
N VAL A 673 -5.51 -33.57 9.37
CA VAL A 673 -6.46 -33.82 10.48
C VAL A 673 -7.89 -33.48 10.06
N GLN A 674 -8.08 -32.32 9.44
CA GLN A 674 -9.37 -31.85 8.93
C GLN A 674 -10.01 -32.82 7.91
N SER A 675 -9.20 -33.46 7.07
CA SER A 675 -9.69 -34.40 6.05
C SER A 675 -9.87 -35.82 6.62
N ALA A 676 -8.98 -36.24 7.52
CA ALA A 676 -9.05 -37.50 8.24
C ALA A 676 -10.27 -37.56 9.18
N MET A 677 -10.68 -36.44 9.77
CA MET A 677 -11.88 -36.32 10.60
C MET A 677 -13.16 -36.76 9.86
N VAL A 678 -13.29 -36.43 8.56
CA VAL A 678 -14.52 -36.64 7.77
C VAL A 678 -15.04 -38.08 7.86
N PRO A 679 -14.25 -39.12 7.52
CA PRO A 679 -14.68 -40.50 7.72
C PRO A 679 -14.76 -40.91 9.19
N VAL A 680 -13.94 -40.36 10.10
CA VAL A 680 -13.97 -40.76 11.54
C VAL A 680 -15.29 -40.39 12.20
N VAL A 681 -15.85 -39.22 11.88
CA VAL A 681 -17.19 -38.80 12.34
C VAL A 681 -18.27 -39.74 11.78
N ALA A 682 -18.24 -40.02 10.47
CA ALA A 682 -19.21 -40.88 9.81
C ALA A 682 -19.17 -42.33 10.33
N LEU A 683 -17.96 -42.88 10.53
CA LEU A 683 -17.75 -44.20 11.15
C LEU A 683 -18.22 -44.20 12.61
N SER A 684 -17.94 -43.15 13.39
CA SER A 684 -18.36 -43.07 14.80
C SER A 684 -19.88 -43.14 14.92
N MET A 685 -20.60 -42.42 14.06
CA MET A 685 -22.07 -42.48 14.00
C MET A 685 -22.58 -43.83 13.51
N ARG A 686 -21.90 -44.46 12.54
CA ARG A 686 -22.27 -45.78 12.02
C ARG A 686 -22.17 -46.86 13.10
N ASP A 687 -21.07 -46.85 13.87
CA ASP A 687 -20.79 -47.86 14.88
C ASP A 687 -21.67 -47.70 16.13
N ALA A 688 -22.16 -46.48 16.42
CA ALA A 688 -23.20 -46.21 17.42
C ALA A 688 -24.63 -46.33 16.84
N ASN A 689 -24.79 -47.12 15.77
CA ASN A 689 -26.03 -47.40 15.03
C ASN A 689 -26.81 -46.17 14.47
N TRP A 690 -26.34 -44.94 14.69
CA TRP A 690 -26.94 -43.68 14.24
C TRP A 690 -26.64 -43.37 12.76
N THR A 691 -26.86 -44.39 11.93
CA THR A 691 -26.64 -44.36 10.48
C THR A 691 -27.62 -43.44 9.75
N GLY A 692 -27.25 -43.12 8.51
CA GLY A 692 -28.04 -42.30 7.60
C GLY A 692 -27.16 -41.26 6.94
N ASN A 693 -26.96 -41.38 5.63
CA ASN A 693 -25.98 -40.60 4.87
C ASN A 693 -26.10 -39.09 5.14
N TYR A 694 -27.32 -38.56 5.06
CA TYR A 694 -27.62 -37.14 5.33
C TYR A 694 -27.40 -36.71 6.80
N ARG A 695 -27.49 -37.63 7.77
CA ARG A 695 -27.14 -37.35 9.17
C ARG A 695 -25.63 -37.28 9.36
N GLN A 696 -24.89 -38.19 8.73
CA GLN A 696 -23.43 -38.20 8.75
C GLN A 696 -22.84 -36.98 8.03
N THR A 697 -23.43 -36.51 6.91
CA THR A 697 -22.99 -35.25 6.29
C THR A 697 -23.36 -34.02 7.11
N LEU A 698 -24.52 -34.00 7.79
CA LEU A 698 -24.89 -32.94 8.73
C LEU A 698 -23.92 -32.84 9.92
N ALA A 699 -23.51 -33.98 10.49
CA ALA A 699 -22.51 -34.00 11.56
C ALA A 699 -21.15 -33.47 11.07
N VAL A 700 -20.68 -33.92 9.90
CA VAL A 700 -19.43 -33.41 9.30
C VAL A 700 -19.50 -31.92 8.96
N ALA A 701 -20.65 -31.41 8.50
CA ALA A 701 -20.86 -29.98 8.30
C ALA A 701 -20.66 -29.18 9.60
N SER A 702 -21.27 -29.62 10.70
CA SER A 702 -21.11 -28.98 12.01
C SER A 702 -19.65 -28.93 12.45
N MET A 703 -18.85 -29.96 12.16
CA MET A 703 -17.41 -29.98 12.45
C MET A 703 -16.59 -29.00 11.59
N PHE A 704 -17.01 -28.70 10.37
CA PHE A 704 -16.42 -27.66 9.53
C PHE A 704 -16.87 -26.24 9.92
N LEU A 705 -18.08 -26.08 10.46
CA LEU A 705 -18.57 -24.79 10.98
C LEU A 705 -17.93 -24.42 12.33
N MET A 706 -17.67 -25.41 13.20
CA MET A 706 -17.14 -25.23 14.55
C MET A 706 -15.86 -24.35 14.65
N PRO A 707 -14.82 -24.49 13.79
CA PRO A 707 -13.64 -23.63 13.86
C PRO A 707 -13.85 -22.19 13.37
N LEU A 708 -14.88 -21.91 12.55
CA LEU A 708 -15.00 -20.62 11.84
C LEU A 708 -15.01 -19.37 12.74
N PRO A 709 -15.68 -19.34 13.91
CA PRO A 709 -15.61 -18.19 14.82
C PRO A 709 -14.20 -17.99 15.37
N PHE A 710 -13.49 -19.09 15.65
CA PHE A 710 -12.13 -19.06 16.18
C PHE A 710 -11.10 -18.66 15.11
N GLU A 711 -11.29 -19.05 13.85
CA GLU A 711 -10.50 -18.54 12.72
C GLU A 711 -10.69 -17.02 12.56
N ALA A 712 -11.93 -16.53 12.64
CA ALA A 712 -12.24 -15.11 12.52
C ALA A 712 -11.62 -14.29 13.67
N ILE A 713 -11.73 -14.77 14.91
CA ILE A 713 -11.13 -14.13 16.09
C ILE A 713 -9.60 -14.14 15.99
N ALA A 714 -8.97 -15.30 15.76
CA ALA A 714 -7.52 -15.41 15.60
C ALA A 714 -7.01 -14.58 14.41
N GLY A 715 -7.79 -14.47 13.34
CA GLY A 715 -7.53 -13.61 12.19
C GLY A 715 -7.52 -12.13 12.56
N SER A 716 -8.54 -11.67 13.27
CA SER A 716 -8.64 -10.27 13.73
C SER A 716 -7.47 -9.89 14.65
N VAL A 717 -7.07 -10.78 15.58
CA VAL A 717 -5.89 -10.60 16.44
C VAL A 717 -4.60 -10.58 15.60
N SER A 718 -4.41 -11.55 14.70
CA SER A 718 -3.22 -11.62 13.83
C SER A 718 -3.10 -10.47 12.83
N CYS A 719 -4.20 -9.77 12.50
CA CYS A 719 -4.18 -8.57 11.66
C CYS A 719 -3.99 -7.29 12.49
N SER A 720 -4.50 -7.24 13.73
CA SER A 720 -4.35 -6.09 14.63
C SER A 720 -2.94 -5.96 15.19
N CYS A 721 -2.27 -7.09 15.46
CA CYS A 721 -0.90 -7.14 15.95
C CYS A 721 0.12 -6.89 14.82
N GLY A 722 0.28 -5.62 14.42
CA GLY A 722 1.28 -5.20 13.42
C GLY A 722 2.72 -5.64 13.76
N PRO A 723 3.61 -5.79 12.76
CA PRO A 723 4.87 -6.52 12.88
C PRO A 723 5.89 -5.96 13.88
N ARG A 724 5.71 -4.73 14.40
CA ARG A 724 6.52 -4.17 15.49
C ARG A 724 6.08 -4.58 16.89
N GLN A 725 4.86 -5.07 17.08
CA GLN A 725 4.29 -5.44 18.39
C GLN A 725 4.10 -6.96 18.56
N ALA A 726 4.25 -7.72 17.46
CA ALA A 726 4.13 -9.17 17.46
C ALA A 726 5.18 -9.90 18.34
N GLN A 727 6.35 -9.32 18.62
CA GLN A 727 7.39 -10.00 19.41
C GLN A 727 6.88 -10.37 20.82
N ASP A 728 6.31 -9.43 21.57
CA ASP A 728 5.81 -9.69 22.92
C ASP A 728 4.51 -10.50 22.90
N GLY A 729 3.60 -10.17 21.97
CA GLY A 729 2.30 -10.85 21.84
C GLY A 729 2.40 -12.34 21.50
N THR A 730 3.44 -12.79 20.79
CA THR A 730 3.58 -14.22 20.46
C THR A 730 3.77 -15.13 21.67
N THR A 731 4.25 -14.61 22.80
CA THR A 731 4.44 -15.43 24.02
C THR A 731 3.10 -15.88 24.59
N VAL A 732 2.15 -14.96 24.74
CA VAL A 732 0.80 -15.26 25.27
C VAL A 732 0.02 -16.16 24.32
N SER A 733 0.07 -15.88 23.01
CA SER A 733 -0.64 -16.69 22.01
C SER A 733 -0.15 -18.15 21.98
N LYS A 734 1.19 -18.37 22.06
CA LYS A 734 1.78 -19.72 22.12
C LYS A 734 1.44 -20.46 23.42
N ILE A 735 1.35 -19.74 24.54
CA ILE A 735 0.91 -20.33 25.81
C ILE A 735 -0.54 -20.80 25.71
N ILE A 736 -1.44 -19.98 25.14
CA ILE A 736 -2.86 -20.34 24.99
C ILE A 736 -3.06 -21.50 23.99
N SER A 737 -2.47 -21.42 22.79
CA SER A 737 -2.60 -22.50 21.78
C SER A 737 -1.89 -23.79 22.21
N GLY A 738 -0.75 -23.68 22.90
CA GLY A 738 -0.04 -24.81 23.49
C GLY A 738 -0.82 -25.45 24.64
N ALA A 739 -1.44 -24.67 25.53
CA ALA A 739 -2.27 -25.18 26.61
C ALA A 739 -3.53 -25.89 26.09
N ILE A 740 -4.19 -25.36 25.06
CA ILE A 740 -5.39 -25.98 24.47
C ILE A 740 -5.01 -27.25 23.68
N GLY A 741 -3.90 -27.24 22.93
CA GLY A 741 -3.36 -28.45 22.30
C GLY A 741 -2.96 -29.53 23.33
N GLY A 742 -2.33 -29.13 24.43
CA GLY A 742 -2.01 -30.01 25.55
C GLY A 742 -3.24 -30.59 26.25
N ALA A 743 -4.26 -29.77 26.49
CA ALA A 743 -5.54 -30.21 27.04
C ALA A 743 -6.24 -31.23 26.12
N ALA A 744 -6.24 -31.00 24.80
CA ALA A 744 -6.79 -31.93 23.83
C ALA A 744 -6.07 -33.29 23.85
N LEU A 745 -4.74 -33.27 23.93
CA LEU A 745 -3.91 -34.47 24.03
C LEU A 745 -4.14 -35.20 25.37
N LEU A 746 -4.36 -34.45 26.45
CA LEU A 746 -4.64 -35.00 27.79
C LEU A 746 -6.04 -35.63 27.85
N VAL A 747 -7.07 -35.02 27.25
CA VAL A 747 -8.41 -35.61 27.12
C VAL A 747 -8.36 -36.89 26.27
N ALA A 748 -7.71 -36.86 25.10
CA ALA A 748 -7.57 -38.04 24.24
C ALA A 748 -6.74 -39.18 24.89
N GLY A 749 -5.78 -38.84 25.76
CA GLY A 749 -5.00 -39.79 26.55
C GLY A 749 -5.76 -40.38 27.73
N LEU A 750 -6.61 -39.60 28.39
CA LEU A 750 -7.47 -40.05 29.50
C LEU A 750 -8.77 -40.71 29.01
N GLN A 751 -8.65 -41.75 28.18
CA GLN A 751 -9.76 -42.64 27.82
C GLN A 751 -10.51 -43.13 29.09
N PRO A 752 -11.80 -42.80 29.27
CA PRO A 752 -12.57 -43.17 30.46
C PRO A 752 -12.96 -44.66 30.42
N LYS A 753 -12.01 -45.51 30.78
CA LYS A 753 -11.99 -46.96 30.48
C LYS A 753 -13.11 -47.82 31.08
N ASN A 754 -14.04 -47.25 31.88
CA ASN A 754 -14.97 -47.97 32.75
C ASN A 754 -16.37 -47.31 32.90
N ILE A 755 -16.83 -46.43 32.00
CA ILE A 755 -18.15 -45.75 32.14
C ILE A 755 -19.09 -46.07 30.95
N ALA A 756 -19.44 -47.35 30.79
CA ALA A 756 -20.41 -47.81 29.78
C ALA A 756 -21.03 -49.20 30.08
N ASN A 757 -21.34 -49.51 31.35
CA ASN A 757 -22.12 -50.71 31.72
C ASN A 757 -23.62 -50.38 31.85
N ASP A 758 -24.24 -49.93 30.75
CA ASP A 758 -25.65 -50.14 30.37
C ASP A 758 -25.98 -49.34 29.09
N GLY A 759 -27.19 -49.53 28.53
CA GLY A 759 -27.54 -49.24 27.14
C GLY A 759 -27.34 -47.80 26.62
N ASP A 760 -27.30 -46.78 27.48
CA ASP A 760 -27.02 -45.39 27.06
C ASP A 760 -25.54 -45.15 26.68
N GLY A 761 -24.65 -46.11 26.96
CA GLY A 761 -23.20 -46.00 26.77
C GLY A 761 -22.74 -45.74 25.33
N GLU A 762 -23.47 -46.23 24.30
CA GLU A 762 -23.09 -45.99 22.89
C GLU A 762 -23.22 -44.51 22.51
N LEU A 763 -24.31 -43.86 22.92
CA LEU A 763 -24.56 -42.44 22.64
C LEU A 763 -23.57 -41.55 23.41
N LEU A 764 -23.31 -41.85 24.69
CA LEU A 764 -22.33 -41.11 25.49
C LEU A 764 -20.92 -41.23 24.89
N THR A 765 -20.55 -42.43 24.43
CA THR A 765 -19.27 -42.70 23.75
C THR A 765 -19.15 -41.93 22.43
N LEU A 766 -20.23 -41.87 21.64
CA LEU A 766 -20.26 -41.06 20.42
C LEU A 766 -20.07 -39.57 20.70
N LEU A 767 -20.78 -39.04 21.71
CA LEU A 767 -20.68 -37.64 22.11
C LEU A 767 -19.26 -37.28 22.59
N SER A 768 -18.59 -38.16 23.34
CA SER A 768 -17.16 -37.98 23.70
C SER A 768 -16.28 -37.85 22.47
N ARG A 769 -16.39 -38.79 21.51
CA ARG A 769 -15.57 -38.77 20.28
C ARG A 769 -15.81 -37.52 19.44
N ILE A 770 -17.06 -37.05 19.32
CA ILE A 770 -17.39 -35.81 18.60
C ILE A 770 -16.82 -34.59 19.32
N PHE A 771 -16.90 -34.55 20.66
CA PHE A 771 -16.35 -33.46 21.48
C PHE A 771 -14.80 -33.41 21.40
N GLU A 772 -14.13 -34.56 21.50
CA GLU A 772 -12.68 -34.71 21.32
C GLU A 772 -12.22 -34.17 19.95
N LEU A 773 -12.86 -34.61 18.86
CA LEU A 773 -12.59 -34.11 17.51
C LEU A 773 -12.90 -32.60 17.38
N GLY A 774 -13.90 -32.10 18.11
CA GLY A 774 -14.29 -30.69 18.12
C GLY A 774 -13.21 -29.79 18.72
N ILE A 775 -12.65 -30.20 19.86
CA ILE A 775 -11.50 -29.52 20.48
C ILE A 775 -10.32 -29.48 19.51
N LEU A 776 -10.03 -30.57 18.80
CA LEU A 776 -8.95 -30.60 17.80
C LEU A 776 -9.21 -29.60 16.66
N MET A 777 -10.43 -29.53 16.13
CA MET A 777 -10.79 -28.55 15.09
C MET A 777 -10.67 -27.10 15.57
N ILE A 778 -11.11 -26.79 16.80
CA ILE A 778 -10.96 -25.46 17.40
C ILE A 778 -9.48 -25.08 17.55
N ALA A 779 -8.64 -26.01 18.02
CA ALA A 779 -7.20 -25.81 18.14
C ALA A 779 -6.53 -25.53 16.79
N LEU A 780 -6.92 -26.25 15.73
CA LEU A 780 -6.45 -26.01 14.36
C LEU A 780 -6.91 -24.67 13.78
N GLY A 781 -8.15 -24.25 14.04
CA GLY A 781 -8.69 -22.98 13.59
C GLY A 781 -7.96 -21.78 14.20
N MET A 782 -7.67 -21.82 15.51
CA MET A 782 -6.86 -20.78 16.16
C MET A 782 -5.42 -20.74 15.65
N ALA A 783 -4.81 -21.89 15.35
CA ALA A 783 -3.43 -21.98 14.86
C ALA A 783 -3.27 -21.50 13.40
N ALA A 784 -4.36 -21.38 12.64
CA ALA A 784 -4.30 -21.14 11.21
C ALA A 784 -3.75 -19.77 10.78
N PRO A 785 -4.19 -18.62 11.34
CA PRO A 785 -3.74 -17.31 10.87
C PRO A 785 -2.26 -17.06 11.17
N PHE A 786 -1.76 -17.55 12.31
CA PHE A 786 -0.35 -17.44 12.70
C PHE A 786 0.57 -18.20 11.74
N ASN A 787 0.17 -19.42 11.33
CA ASN A 787 0.89 -20.19 10.32
C ASN A 787 0.80 -19.54 8.92
N ALA A 788 -0.31 -18.84 8.61
CA ALA A 788 -0.45 -18.06 7.38
C ALA A 788 0.51 -16.86 7.34
N ALA A 789 0.59 -16.08 8.42
CA ALA A 789 1.47 -14.91 8.53
C ALA A 789 2.96 -15.28 8.38
N LYS A 790 3.36 -16.46 8.88
CA LYS A 790 4.73 -17.00 8.71
C LYS A 790 5.09 -17.33 7.26
N LEU A 791 4.13 -17.68 6.41
CA LEU A 791 4.39 -18.08 5.03
C LEU A 791 4.84 -16.89 4.16
N TYR A 792 4.23 -15.72 4.33
CA TYR A 792 4.56 -14.50 3.58
C TYR A 792 5.84 -13.79 4.08
N GLN A 793 6.42 -14.24 5.20
CA GLN A 793 7.75 -13.80 5.66
C GLN A 793 8.91 -14.49 4.91
N GLN A 794 8.62 -15.45 4.03
CA GLN A 794 9.63 -16.22 3.29
C GLN A 794 10.02 -15.53 1.99
N LYS A 795 11.33 -15.50 1.69
CA LYS A 795 11.86 -14.84 0.49
C LYS A 795 11.33 -15.42 -0.83
N ASP A 796 11.01 -16.71 -0.85
CA ASP A 796 10.47 -17.40 -2.03
C ASP A 796 9.00 -17.81 -1.80
N ALA A 797 8.19 -16.94 -1.18
CA ALA A 797 6.82 -17.22 -0.74
C ALA A 797 5.96 -17.90 -1.82
N GLU A 798 6.00 -17.42 -3.08
CA GLU A 798 5.23 -18.03 -4.17
C GLU A 798 5.59 -19.51 -4.42
N HIS A 799 6.87 -19.88 -4.35
CA HIS A 799 7.30 -21.28 -4.47
C HIS A 799 6.91 -22.11 -3.24
N SER A 800 7.10 -21.56 -2.04
CA SER A 800 6.68 -22.21 -0.79
C SER A 800 5.17 -22.44 -0.71
N ILE A 801 4.35 -21.54 -1.27
CA ILE A 801 2.90 -21.69 -1.41
C ILE A 801 2.56 -22.85 -2.36
N VAL A 802 3.22 -22.93 -3.53
CA VAL A 802 2.97 -24.02 -4.49
C VAL A 802 3.27 -25.39 -3.87
N VAL A 803 4.44 -25.54 -3.23
CA VAL A 803 4.81 -26.77 -2.52
C VAL A 803 3.83 -27.09 -1.39
N LEU A 804 3.45 -26.10 -0.58
CA LEU A 804 2.53 -26.29 0.54
C LEU A 804 1.15 -26.82 0.09
N GLU A 805 0.57 -26.27 -0.97
CA GLU A 805 -0.73 -26.75 -1.44
C GLU A 805 -0.66 -28.13 -2.10
N TRP A 806 0.46 -28.51 -2.73
CA TRP A 806 0.66 -29.88 -3.22
C TRP A 806 0.71 -30.88 -2.06
N LEU A 807 1.41 -30.54 -0.97
CA LEU A 807 1.44 -31.35 0.25
C LEU A 807 0.05 -31.42 0.90
N LYS A 808 -0.68 -30.31 1.02
CA LYS A 808 -2.08 -30.28 1.49
C LYS A 808 -3.02 -31.12 0.62
N ALA A 809 -2.84 -31.11 -0.70
CA ALA A 809 -3.67 -31.89 -1.62
C ALA A 809 -3.43 -33.40 -1.46
N TYR A 810 -2.18 -33.85 -1.57
CA TYR A 810 -1.84 -35.27 -1.59
C TYR A 810 -1.72 -35.87 -0.19
N ILE A 811 -0.96 -35.26 0.71
CA ILE A 811 -0.80 -35.76 2.09
C ILE A 811 -2.03 -35.37 2.92
N GLY A 812 -2.51 -34.12 2.80
CA GLY A 812 -3.67 -33.67 3.56
C GLY A 812 -4.99 -34.33 3.12
N ARG A 813 -5.48 -33.98 1.91
CA ARG A 813 -6.85 -34.28 1.48
C ARG A 813 -7.06 -35.65 0.85
N LEU A 814 -6.06 -36.20 0.17
CA LEU A 814 -6.12 -37.54 -0.41
C LEU A 814 -5.73 -38.63 0.60
N LEU A 815 -4.57 -38.48 1.25
CA LEU A 815 -4.06 -39.48 2.19
C LEU A 815 -4.74 -39.42 3.58
N GLY A 816 -5.20 -38.24 4.05
CA GLY A 816 -5.91 -38.09 5.33
C GLY A 816 -7.12 -39.04 5.50
N PRO A 817 -8.12 -39.00 4.60
CA PRO A 817 -9.27 -39.91 4.65
C PRO A 817 -8.87 -41.38 4.52
N PHE A 818 -7.87 -41.69 3.67
CA PHE A 818 -7.37 -43.05 3.49
C PHE A 818 -6.74 -43.61 4.78
N CYS A 819 -5.80 -42.87 5.38
CA CYS A 819 -5.18 -43.23 6.64
C CYS A 819 -6.20 -43.35 7.78
N ALA A 820 -7.19 -42.47 7.84
CA ALA A 820 -8.23 -42.51 8.86
C ALA A 820 -9.04 -43.82 8.81
N VAL A 821 -9.62 -44.15 7.64
CA VAL A 821 -10.40 -45.39 7.47
C VAL A 821 -9.52 -46.62 7.65
N LEU A 822 -8.29 -46.60 7.12
CA LEU A 822 -7.34 -47.71 7.23
C LEU A 822 -6.95 -47.99 8.69
N LEU A 823 -6.48 -46.98 9.43
CA LEU A 823 -6.10 -47.11 10.84
C LEU A 823 -7.30 -47.56 11.69
N TYR A 824 -8.48 -46.98 11.46
CA TYR A 824 -9.72 -47.44 12.10
C TYR A 824 -9.97 -48.93 11.82
N SER A 825 -9.87 -49.38 10.56
CA SER A 825 -10.20 -50.76 10.17
C SER A 825 -9.27 -51.82 10.75
N PHE A 826 -8.03 -51.45 11.12
CA PHE A 826 -7.06 -52.37 11.73
C PHE A 826 -6.90 -52.21 13.24
N LEU A 827 -7.11 -51.00 13.79
CA LEU A 827 -6.70 -50.63 15.15
C LEU A 827 -7.78 -49.89 15.96
N GLY A 828 -8.94 -49.57 15.37
CA GLY A 828 -10.04 -48.86 16.02
C GLY A 828 -9.76 -47.36 16.30
N TYR A 829 -10.63 -46.73 17.09
CA TYR A 829 -10.62 -45.27 17.30
C TYR A 829 -9.40 -44.74 18.06
N GLY A 830 -8.95 -45.42 19.11
CA GLY A 830 -7.89 -44.91 20.01
C GLY A 830 -6.62 -44.49 19.26
N PRO A 831 -6.03 -45.37 18.42
CA PRO A 831 -4.86 -45.03 17.62
C PRO A 831 -5.12 -43.95 16.54
N VAL A 832 -6.34 -43.86 16.00
CA VAL A 832 -6.72 -42.76 15.09
C VAL A 832 -6.73 -41.43 15.85
N LEU A 833 -7.45 -41.36 16.98
CA LEU A 833 -7.55 -40.15 17.80
C LEU A 833 -6.17 -39.72 18.34
N ALA A 834 -5.32 -40.67 18.74
CA ALA A 834 -3.94 -40.40 19.15
C ALA A 834 -3.10 -39.77 18.01
N VAL A 835 -3.23 -40.28 16.78
CA VAL A 835 -2.57 -39.70 15.60
C VAL A 835 -3.11 -38.28 15.31
N LEU A 836 -4.42 -38.06 15.39
CA LEU A 836 -5.03 -36.74 15.15
C LEU A 836 -4.68 -35.73 16.25
N ALA A 837 -4.60 -36.15 17.52
CA ALA A 837 -4.18 -35.32 18.64
C ALA A 837 -2.70 -34.93 18.55
N LEU A 838 -1.82 -35.90 18.26
CA LEU A 838 -0.39 -35.64 18.04
C LEU A 838 -0.16 -34.71 16.83
N ALA A 839 -0.88 -34.94 15.73
CA ALA A 839 -0.86 -34.07 14.56
C ALA A 839 -1.31 -32.64 14.89
N THR A 840 -2.39 -32.48 15.66
CA THR A 840 -2.89 -31.18 16.09
C THR A 840 -1.90 -30.46 17.03
N ALA A 841 -1.27 -31.19 17.95
CA ALA A 841 -0.22 -30.64 18.81
C ALA A 841 1.01 -30.18 18.03
N VAL A 842 1.39 -30.88 16.94
CA VAL A 842 2.43 -30.41 16.02
C VAL A 842 2.01 -29.09 15.34
N VAL A 843 0.74 -28.92 14.97
CA VAL A 843 0.25 -27.65 14.37
C VAL A 843 0.24 -26.50 15.39
N THR A 844 -0.20 -26.73 16.63
CA THR A 844 -0.25 -25.66 17.65
C THR A 844 1.13 -25.27 18.17
N LEU A 845 2.05 -26.24 18.35
CA LEU A 845 3.44 -25.98 18.75
C LEU A 845 4.28 -25.29 17.67
N THR A 846 3.82 -25.27 16.42
CA THR A 846 4.49 -24.61 15.29
C THR A 846 3.85 -23.28 14.90
N ALA A 847 2.73 -22.90 15.53
CA ALA A 847 2.09 -21.58 15.42
C ALA A 847 2.89 -20.44 16.09
#